data_AF-A0A372GV36-F1
#
_entry.id   AF-A0A372GV36-F1
#
_cell.length_a   1.000
_cell.length_b   1.000
_cell.length_c   1.000
_cell.angle_alpha   90.00
_cell.angle_beta   90.00
_cell.angle_gamma   90.00
#
_symmetry.space_group_name_H-M   'P 1'
#
loop_
_entity.id
_entity.type
_entity.pdbx_description
1 polymer ?
#
loop_
_entity_poly.entity_id
_entity_poly.type
_entity_poly.pdbx_seq_one_letter_code
_entity_poly.pdbx_strand_id
1 'polypeptide(L)'
;MEKITFFNIKGKVRGVLSLALLVLAFVYTSSFDNIPSLLSYGQVYLDSDGDGVSDSIDIDSDGDGIIDSIEGSIDPDGDGIPNYLDVDSDNDGILDIIEAQASLYYIPPSKIDSDNNGLDDAYELPPGSGGGLIPVDTDGDGFPDYLDLDSDNDGILDSLESSVLSRDFDCKTVPNLNFSNTPTLESGIALSEGAVYRFSNVTSDLDALVTIEKVVNGRISILDQNSVDPEFFKPEIEFTTTDNVRRPYVDLRISMVKKGTMETAVLDELIANFIDVDGNSQYQEFNRFDTPVSYTYDDPTEVEVNYTSGGLLINGGIKEYDGISNAHPSVNVAVEFLDISSFIFRFGIQTSTNDNFTTNVPRQSGIQFSCLDNFVDPQTISFSKDIDSDGDGYPDRVDIDSDNDGIPDNIEAQTTDGYIPPTGMDNDNDGLDNAYDGPVNQGLVPVNTDGADLPDYLDLDTDNDQVLDNIEGNDFNFDGIPDQMFSGTDSDGDGLDDGYEGGEINDGFDVNDEIDDPAGDLPNTDGVDDVNYRDIDDDGDGVTTEQEKEDLTNPYDPCDYIPESVTLNQNGVYLTADCDGDGVTNENEKEDGTDPLDPCDYNPEHITLDQSGDYLEADCDGDGVTNEDEKEDGTDPLDSCDFVLAHQTVTPSNTWNDTDCDGDGVTNEDEKEDGTDPLDPCDYNPESVTLTPTVDWEVLDCDNDGNPNGTDPDPLVATARDDSGSTPALTEVAINILENDDYLPNNDPDNLGITTLSTIGGSALGTISFNEETGFLSYAPVASESNTVVTIIYQVCNVIPNPNVCASATVTIQVGPNLDNMIDAVDDSYNLDTDASGAILDSNVLANDTLKGDPIAAEDVLLSSTPTDALTINGDGSVSVAPGTADGTYTIEYTICEVANTNNCDTATVTVQVGPEMDNVLDAMDDSYTVATGVSGEIPDNNVLANDTLNGDPIAAEDVLLSSTPTDALTINGDGSISVAPGTADGTYTIEYTICEVANTDNCDTATVTVQVGPEMGNIIDAVDDTYISDTNNTSLIPDSNVLDNDALNGNPVAAADVVLSSTPTEELTINGDGSVSVAPGTAIGTYTIDYMICEVANPENCDTATVTVVIEEGDGDEIIEVNQLVTPNSDGKNDFLFIRGVRNANNNSLKIFNRWGVSVYEGKGYNNQNNVFDGRSKAKSTVAGNNYLPAGVYYYIFQYENKQQNITDSGYIYVSK
;
A
#
# COMPACT_ATOMS: atom_id res chain seq x y z
N MET A 1 -15.30 -59.88 -25.06
CA MET A 1 -15.99 -59.23 -26.21
C MET A 1 -16.15 -57.79 -25.75
N GLU A 2 -15.64 -56.76 -26.39
CA GLU A 2 -15.45 -56.52 -27.82
C GLU A 2 -14.05 -55.97 -28.14
N LYS A 3 -13.62 -56.29 -29.35
CA LYS A 3 -12.41 -55.82 -30.01
C LYS A 3 -12.81 -54.70 -30.97
N ILE A 4 -12.00 -53.66 -31.08
CA ILE A 4 -11.79 -52.97 -32.35
C ILE A 4 -10.28 -52.94 -32.61
N THR A 5 -9.90 -53.36 -33.82
CA THR A 5 -8.52 -53.50 -34.32
C THR A 5 -8.47 -52.98 -35.75
N PHE A 6 -7.24 -52.63 -36.19
CA PHE A 6 -6.68 -52.52 -37.56
C PHE A 6 -6.44 -51.12 -38.15
N PHE A 7 -5.16 -50.72 -38.30
CA PHE A 7 -4.27 -50.90 -39.48
C PHE A 7 -2.82 -50.45 -39.09
N ASN A 8 -1.70 -51.22 -39.11
CA ASN A 8 -0.91 -51.89 -40.18
C ASN A 8 -0.04 -50.88 -41.00
N ILE A 9 1.31 -50.88 -41.07
CA ILE A 9 2.22 -51.83 -41.79
C ILE A 9 3.74 -51.41 -41.70
N LYS A 10 4.62 -52.39 -41.40
CA LYS A 10 6.07 -52.66 -41.78
C LYS A 10 7.23 -51.69 -41.42
N GLY A 11 8.41 -52.16 -40.97
CA GLY A 11 8.86 -53.51 -40.61
C GLY A 11 10.39 -53.78 -40.62
N LYS A 12 10.75 -54.94 -40.03
CA LYS A 12 11.89 -55.87 -40.27
C LYS A 12 13.34 -55.42 -39.93
N VAL A 13 14.31 -56.24 -39.49
CA VAL A 13 14.54 -57.69 -39.13
C VAL A 13 16.04 -57.77 -38.75
N ARG A 14 16.51 -58.44 -37.66
CA ARG A 14 17.13 -59.80 -37.52
C ARG A 14 17.98 -59.73 -36.22
N GLY A 15 17.87 -60.55 -35.16
CA GLY A 15 17.97 -62.02 -35.01
C GLY A 15 19.26 -62.32 -34.20
N VAL A 16 19.29 -63.11 -33.12
CA VAL A 16 19.28 -64.60 -33.13
C VAL A 16 19.36 -65.21 -31.70
N LEU A 17 18.42 -66.15 -31.46
CA LEU A 17 18.45 -67.45 -30.73
C LEU A 17 18.38 -67.63 -29.19
N SER A 18 17.35 -68.41 -28.83
CA SER A 18 17.01 -69.12 -27.58
C SER A 18 17.79 -70.43 -27.32
N LEU A 19 17.77 -70.88 -26.06
CA LEU A 19 17.52 -72.28 -25.58
C LEU A 19 17.48 -72.24 -24.03
N ALA A 20 16.40 -72.41 -23.25
CA ALA A 20 15.40 -73.48 -23.09
C ALA A 20 15.94 -74.84 -22.57
N LEU A 21 15.67 -75.16 -21.28
CA LEU A 21 15.08 -76.39 -20.69
C LEU A 21 15.56 -76.59 -19.23
N LEU A 22 14.73 -76.70 -18.18
CA LEU A 22 13.71 -77.71 -17.80
C LEU A 22 14.24 -78.70 -16.73
N VAL A 23 13.48 -78.84 -15.63
CA VAL A 23 13.08 -80.08 -14.90
C VAL A 23 13.25 -80.03 -13.37
N LEU A 24 12.08 -80.09 -12.71
CA LEU A 24 11.73 -80.50 -11.33
C LEU A 24 12.43 -81.77 -10.83
N ALA A 25 12.70 -81.88 -9.51
CA ALA A 25 12.00 -82.81 -8.58
C ALA A 25 12.78 -83.13 -7.28
N PHE A 26 12.25 -82.63 -6.16
CA PHE A 26 11.83 -83.34 -4.93
C PHE A 26 12.68 -84.50 -4.30
N VAL A 27 13.12 -84.22 -3.05
CA VAL A 27 12.84 -84.96 -1.78
C VAL A 27 13.85 -85.95 -1.16
N TYR A 28 14.36 -85.52 0.02
CA TYR A 28 14.65 -86.19 1.31
C TYR A 28 15.84 -87.15 1.55
N THR A 29 16.54 -86.80 2.65
CA THR A 29 17.19 -87.60 3.73
C THR A 29 18.71 -87.83 3.76
N SER A 30 19.29 -87.26 4.84
CA SER A 30 20.36 -87.72 5.76
C SER A 30 21.82 -87.90 5.30
N SER A 31 22.66 -87.00 5.84
CA SER A 31 24.01 -87.17 6.44
C SER A 31 25.14 -87.82 5.64
N PHE A 32 26.27 -87.11 5.45
CA PHE A 32 27.63 -87.46 5.93
C PHE A 32 28.67 -86.39 5.53
N ASP A 33 29.47 -86.00 6.53
CA ASP A 33 30.81 -85.38 6.58
C ASP A 33 31.63 -85.22 5.28
N ASN A 34 32.24 -84.04 5.10
CA ASN A 34 33.70 -83.81 5.00
C ASN A 34 33.99 -82.38 4.50
N ILE A 35 34.27 -81.45 5.41
CA ILE A 35 35.18 -80.32 5.18
C ILE A 35 36.17 -80.34 6.35
N PRO A 36 37.49 -80.32 6.11
CA PRO A 36 38.48 -80.66 7.12
C PRO A 36 38.58 -79.57 8.19
N SER A 37 38.67 -80.01 9.45
CA SER A 37 39.22 -79.19 10.53
C SER A 37 40.69 -78.88 10.24
N LEU A 38 41.00 -77.61 9.99
CA LEU A 38 42.36 -77.07 10.08
C LEU A 38 42.32 -75.81 10.96
N LEU A 39 42.78 -76.00 12.20
CA LEU A 39 43.59 -75.07 12.99
C LEU A 39 43.03 -73.67 13.31
N SER A 40 42.55 -73.51 14.54
CA SER A 40 43.11 -72.57 15.54
C SER A 40 43.92 -71.40 14.96
N TYR A 41 43.25 -70.32 14.59
CA TYR A 41 43.71 -68.95 14.79
C TYR A 41 42.91 -68.45 15.99
N GLY A 42 43.51 -68.21 17.16
CA GLY A 42 44.09 -66.90 17.44
C GLY A 42 42.95 -65.94 17.66
N GLN A 43 42.41 -65.91 18.89
CA GLN A 43 41.37 -64.98 19.31
C GLN A 43 41.88 -63.57 18.96
N VAL A 44 41.24 -62.91 17.99
CA VAL A 44 41.45 -61.49 17.74
C VAL A 44 40.95 -60.82 19.00
N TYR A 45 41.84 -60.12 19.69
CA TYR A 45 41.44 -59.20 20.74
C TYR A 45 41.01 -57.95 19.98
N LEU A 46 39.72 -57.93 19.62
CA LEU A 46 39.03 -56.71 19.17
C LEU A 46 38.91 -55.81 20.41
N ASP A 47 39.10 -54.52 20.19
CA ASP A 47 39.32 -53.45 21.17
C ASP A 47 38.92 -52.20 20.38
N SER A 48 37.61 -51.97 20.37
CA SER A 48 36.89 -51.12 19.42
C SER A 48 37.11 -49.65 19.71
N ASP A 49 37.07 -49.25 20.99
CA ASP A 49 37.41 -47.91 21.45
C ASP A 49 38.95 -47.65 21.61
N GLY A 50 39.77 -48.69 21.52
CA GLY A 50 41.22 -48.56 21.53
C GLY A 50 41.82 -48.00 22.83
N ASP A 51 41.14 -48.12 23.96
CA ASP A 51 41.65 -47.75 25.28
C ASP A 51 42.73 -48.74 25.80
N GLY A 52 42.81 -49.92 25.19
CA GLY A 52 43.74 -51.00 25.49
C GLY A 52 43.19 -52.12 26.37
N VAL A 53 41.89 -52.10 26.66
CA VAL A 53 41.06 -53.23 27.10
C VAL A 53 40.64 -53.98 25.82
N SER A 54 39.62 -54.83 25.82
CA SER A 54 39.27 -55.65 24.65
C SER A 54 37.84 -56.05 24.82
N ASP A 55 37.01 -55.89 23.78
CA ASP A 55 35.54 -56.04 23.77
C ASP A 55 35.02 -57.34 24.42
N SER A 56 35.88 -58.37 24.54
CA SER A 56 35.52 -59.60 25.25
C SER A 56 35.61 -59.54 26.79
N ILE A 57 36.17 -58.46 27.32
CA ILE A 57 36.45 -58.15 28.72
C ILE A 57 35.92 -56.76 29.06
N ASP A 58 35.93 -55.88 28.08
CA ASP A 58 35.31 -54.57 28.12
C ASP A 58 33.86 -54.64 28.55
N ILE A 59 33.40 -53.58 29.20
CA ILE A 59 32.00 -53.42 29.61
C ILE A 59 31.31 -52.24 28.90
N ASP A 60 32.07 -51.44 28.16
CA ASP A 60 31.70 -50.22 27.42
C ASP A 60 32.63 -50.20 26.19
N SER A 61 32.27 -50.97 25.16
CA SER A 61 33.24 -51.38 24.12
C SER A 61 33.55 -50.32 23.06
N ASP A 62 32.70 -49.31 22.89
CA ASP A 62 32.85 -48.11 22.07
C ASP A 62 33.30 -46.88 22.89
N GLY A 63 33.12 -46.91 24.20
CA GLY A 63 33.63 -45.92 25.14
C GLY A 63 32.77 -44.65 25.20
N ASP A 64 31.48 -44.77 24.91
CA ASP A 64 30.49 -43.68 24.98
C ASP A 64 29.97 -43.46 26.42
N GLY A 65 30.27 -44.37 27.34
CA GLY A 65 29.87 -44.32 28.75
C GLY A 65 28.55 -45.03 29.07
N ILE A 66 27.79 -45.43 28.07
CA ILE A 66 26.77 -46.47 28.17
C ILE A 66 27.51 -47.82 28.27
N ILE A 67 26.86 -48.86 28.79
CA ILE A 67 27.52 -50.16 28.97
C ILE A 67 26.86 -51.18 28.07
N ASP A 68 27.63 -52.12 27.50
CA ASP A 68 27.17 -53.10 26.50
C ASP A 68 25.87 -53.84 26.91
N SER A 69 25.65 -53.96 28.22
CA SER A 69 24.48 -54.65 28.79
C SER A 69 23.17 -53.85 28.73
N ILE A 70 23.25 -52.54 28.50
CA ILE A 70 22.15 -51.60 28.32
C ILE A 70 21.83 -51.48 26.82
N GLU A 71 22.82 -51.17 25.97
CA GLU A 71 22.65 -50.99 24.52
C GLU A 71 22.27 -52.32 23.82
N GLY A 72 22.87 -53.41 24.29
CA GLY A 72 22.56 -54.74 23.80
C GLY A 72 23.30 -55.09 22.51
N SER A 73 22.58 -55.55 21.49
CA SER A 73 23.19 -56.01 20.23
C SER A 73 22.25 -55.83 19.04
N ILE A 74 21.36 -54.85 19.17
CA ILE A 74 20.51 -54.39 18.06
C ILE A 74 21.36 -53.44 17.19
N ASP A 75 20.79 -53.03 16.07
CA ASP A 75 21.41 -52.24 14.99
C ASP A 75 20.21 -51.55 14.30
N PRO A 76 19.63 -50.51 14.97
CA PRO A 76 18.39 -49.83 14.54
C PRO A 76 18.55 -49.09 13.21
N ASP A 77 19.63 -48.34 13.05
CA ASP A 77 19.98 -47.53 11.89
C ASP A 77 20.39 -48.39 10.66
N GLY A 78 20.84 -49.62 10.90
CA GLY A 78 21.10 -50.62 9.86
C GLY A 78 22.43 -50.45 9.14
N ASP A 79 23.38 -49.71 9.71
CA ASP A 79 24.71 -49.51 9.13
C ASP A 79 25.59 -50.78 9.22
N GLY A 80 25.20 -51.72 10.08
CA GLY A 80 25.85 -53.01 10.30
C GLY A 80 26.78 -53.08 11.51
N ILE A 81 26.84 -52.02 12.32
CA ILE A 81 27.50 -51.90 13.61
C ILE A 81 26.43 -52.06 14.70
N PRO A 82 26.57 -53.00 15.64
CA PRO A 82 25.64 -53.07 16.77
C PRO A 82 25.93 -51.95 17.77
N ASN A 83 24.90 -51.42 18.42
CA ASN A 83 24.96 -50.24 19.31
C ASN A 83 26.09 -50.27 20.34
N TYR A 84 26.34 -51.41 21.01
CA TYR A 84 27.49 -51.57 21.94
C TYR A 84 28.89 -51.46 21.31
N LEU A 85 28.97 -51.16 20.02
CA LEU A 85 30.18 -50.88 19.26
C LEU A 85 30.03 -49.62 18.41
N ASP A 86 28.90 -48.93 18.55
CA ASP A 86 28.54 -47.72 17.85
C ASP A 86 28.58 -46.53 18.81
N VAL A 87 28.74 -45.33 18.31
CA VAL A 87 28.90 -44.12 19.14
C VAL A 87 27.86 -43.05 18.85
N ASP A 88 26.99 -43.37 17.89
CA ASP A 88 25.98 -42.56 17.23
C ASP A 88 24.96 -43.60 16.69
N SER A 89 24.21 -44.21 17.62
CA SER A 89 23.48 -45.47 17.43
C SER A 89 22.23 -45.36 16.54
N ASP A 90 21.73 -44.14 16.33
CA ASP A 90 20.65 -43.78 15.40
C ASP A 90 21.18 -43.02 14.17
N ASN A 91 22.46 -42.62 14.18
CA ASN A 91 23.18 -42.00 13.08
C ASN A 91 22.52 -40.68 12.64
N ASP A 92 22.04 -39.90 13.61
CA ASP A 92 21.50 -38.56 13.44
C ASP A 92 22.64 -37.49 13.39
N GLY A 93 23.85 -37.89 13.81
CA GLY A 93 25.07 -37.11 13.81
C GLY A 93 25.45 -36.53 15.17
N ILE A 94 24.61 -36.64 16.19
CA ILE A 94 24.97 -36.37 17.58
C ILE A 94 25.74 -37.62 18.07
N LEU A 95 25.98 -37.78 19.36
CA LEU A 95 26.82 -38.88 19.84
C LEU A 95 26.15 -39.40 21.09
N ASP A 96 26.06 -40.72 21.23
CA ASP A 96 25.36 -41.39 22.32
C ASP A 96 25.78 -40.87 23.71
N ILE A 97 27.04 -40.50 23.87
CA ILE A 97 27.57 -39.89 25.10
C ILE A 97 26.94 -38.53 25.46
N ILE A 98 26.51 -37.76 24.47
CA ILE A 98 25.81 -36.48 24.59
C ILE A 98 24.34 -36.76 24.92
N GLU A 99 23.65 -37.55 24.09
CA GLU A 99 22.21 -37.80 24.22
C GLU A 99 21.84 -38.65 25.43
N ALA A 100 22.68 -39.60 25.84
CA ALA A 100 22.42 -40.39 27.04
C ALA A 100 22.50 -39.59 28.36
N GLN A 101 22.70 -38.28 28.30
CA GLN A 101 22.82 -37.39 29.47
C GLN A 101 21.98 -36.13 29.30
N ALA A 102 21.38 -35.69 30.41
CA ALA A 102 20.71 -34.39 30.42
C ALA A 102 21.70 -33.25 30.15
N SER A 103 21.38 -32.40 29.17
CA SER A 103 22.22 -31.32 28.64
C SER A 103 22.74 -30.37 29.73
N LEU A 104 21.85 -29.95 30.65
CA LEU A 104 22.17 -29.11 31.81
C LEU A 104 23.21 -29.70 32.79
N TYR A 105 23.47 -31.02 32.73
CA TYR A 105 24.36 -31.74 33.64
C TYR A 105 25.41 -32.61 32.94
N TYR A 106 25.69 -32.38 31.65
CA TYR A 106 26.64 -33.16 30.86
C TYR A 106 27.97 -33.40 31.59
N ILE A 107 28.38 -34.67 31.70
CA ILE A 107 29.63 -35.09 32.32
C ILE A 107 30.63 -35.51 31.23
N PRO A 108 31.69 -34.72 30.98
CA PRO A 108 32.71 -35.10 30.01
C PRO A 108 33.61 -36.24 30.51
N PRO A 109 34.16 -37.08 29.62
CA PRO A 109 35.06 -38.18 29.98
C PRO A 109 36.30 -37.71 30.75
N SER A 110 36.70 -38.45 31.80
CA SER A 110 37.89 -38.09 32.58
C SER A 110 39.20 -38.60 31.96
N LYS A 111 39.12 -39.55 31.02
CA LYS A 111 40.20 -40.33 30.40
C LYS A 111 40.97 -41.18 31.42
N ILE A 112 40.31 -41.60 32.48
CA ILE A 112 40.89 -42.39 33.56
C ILE A 112 40.03 -43.63 33.76
N ASP A 113 40.61 -44.79 33.47
CA ASP A 113 40.10 -46.08 33.92
C ASP A 113 41.07 -46.64 34.98
N SER A 114 40.65 -46.57 36.26
CA SER A 114 41.50 -46.97 37.39
C SER A 114 41.54 -48.49 37.61
N ASP A 115 40.52 -49.22 37.17
CA ASP A 115 40.37 -50.65 37.45
C ASP A 115 40.50 -51.57 36.22
N ASN A 116 40.74 -50.96 35.05
CA ASN A 116 41.02 -51.60 33.78
C ASN A 116 39.85 -52.46 33.28
N ASN A 117 38.64 -51.94 33.42
CA ASN A 117 37.41 -52.59 32.97
C ASN A 117 36.87 -52.03 31.64
N GLY A 118 37.42 -50.92 31.14
CA GLY A 118 37.07 -50.26 29.88
C GLY A 118 36.13 -49.05 30.03
N LEU A 119 35.32 -48.99 31.08
CA LEU A 119 34.47 -47.82 31.39
C LEU A 119 35.27 -46.70 32.07
N ASP A 120 35.06 -45.45 31.66
CA ASP A 120 35.69 -44.28 32.28
C ASP A 120 35.21 -44.06 33.73
N ASP A 121 36.14 -43.79 34.66
CA ASP A 121 35.86 -43.52 36.08
C ASP A 121 34.84 -42.35 36.26
N ALA A 122 34.65 -41.48 35.27
CA ALA A 122 33.64 -40.40 35.27
C ALA A 122 32.21 -40.95 35.39
N TYR A 123 31.94 -42.11 34.80
CA TYR A 123 30.63 -42.75 34.73
C TYR A 123 30.45 -43.83 35.81
N GLU A 124 31.32 -43.81 36.83
CA GLU A 124 31.31 -44.79 37.92
C GLU A 124 31.10 -44.16 39.30
N LEU A 125 30.01 -44.57 39.97
CA LEU A 125 29.68 -44.11 41.32
C LEU A 125 29.56 -45.27 42.33
N PRO A 126 30.61 -45.61 43.10
CA PRO A 126 32.00 -45.08 43.09
C PRO A 126 32.90 -45.73 42.01
N PRO A 127 34.09 -45.17 41.71
CA PRO A 127 35.04 -45.74 40.75
C PRO A 127 35.33 -47.23 40.98
N GLY A 128 35.26 -48.02 39.90
CA GLY A 128 35.32 -49.48 39.82
C GLY A 128 34.00 -50.19 40.15
N SER A 129 32.87 -49.59 39.80
CA SER A 129 31.52 -50.16 40.03
C SER A 129 30.87 -50.74 38.78
N GLY A 130 31.31 -50.34 37.58
CA GLY A 130 30.75 -50.74 36.29
C GLY A 130 29.28 -50.35 36.15
N GLY A 131 28.96 -49.11 36.51
CA GLY A 131 27.58 -48.59 36.55
C GLY A 131 27.08 -48.08 35.21
N GLY A 132 27.93 -47.37 34.47
CA GLY A 132 27.57 -46.69 33.23
C GLY A 132 26.71 -45.44 33.45
N LEU A 133 26.45 -44.74 32.35
CA LEU A 133 25.37 -43.78 32.22
C LEU A 133 24.01 -44.49 32.34
N ILE A 134 23.00 -43.72 32.76
CA ILE A 134 21.61 -44.12 32.64
C ILE A 134 21.07 -43.22 31.53
N PRO A 135 20.81 -43.77 30.33
CA PRO A 135 20.32 -42.98 29.21
C PRO A 135 19.08 -42.17 29.60
N VAL A 136 19.03 -40.94 29.10
CA VAL A 136 17.83 -40.09 29.14
C VAL A 136 16.84 -40.58 28.07
N ASP A 137 15.58 -40.26 28.30
CA ASP A 137 14.37 -40.64 27.56
C ASP A 137 13.47 -39.43 27.81
N THR A 138 13.66 -38.40 26.97
CA THR A 138 13.21 -37.01 27.17
C THR A 138 11.69 -36.94 27.14
N ASP A 139 11.08 -37.44 26.08
CA ASP A 139 9.62 -37.51 25.91
C ASP A 139 8.94 -38.61 26.75
N GLY A 140 9.72 -39.57 27.26
CA GLY A 140 9.26 -40.65 28.12
C GLY A 140 8.45 -41.74 27.40
N ASP A 141 8.57 -41.85 26.07
CA ASP A 141 7.85 -42.85 25.28
C ASP A 141 8.45 -44.28 25.43
N GLY A 142 9.69 -44.34 25.94
CA GLY A 142 10.45 -45.55 26.21
C GLY A 142 11.56 -45.86 25.20
N PHE A 143 11.83 -44.98 24.25
CA PHE A 143 13.05 -44.91 23.44
C PHE A 143 13.99 -43.87 24.05
N PRO A 144 15.17 -44.28 24.52
CA PRO A 144 16.16 -43.33 25.00
C PRO A 144 16.70 -42.45 23.87
N ASP A 145 16.97 -41.18 24.15
CA ASP A 145 17.39 -40.15 23.18
C ASP A 145 18.48 -40.62 22.20
N TYR A 146 19.51 -41.34 22.67
CA TYR A 146 20.60 -41.87 21.80
C TYR A 146 20.17 -42.96 20.79
N LEU A 147 18.88 -43.30 20.75
CA LEU A 147 18.26 -44.24 19.83
C LEU A 147 17.04 -43.63 19.15
N ASP A 148 16.76 -42.37 19.44
CA ASP A 148 15.56 -41.67 19.03
C ASP A 148 15.92 -40.69 17.91
N LEU A 149 15.14 -40.70 16.84
CA LEU A 149 15.37 -39.79 15.71
C LEU A 149 14.75 -38.39 15.94
N ASP A 150 13.92 -38.26 16.97
CA ASP A 150 13.04 -37.13 17.29
C ASP A 150 12.81 -37.13 18.82
N SER A 151 13.82 -36.69 19.58
CA SER A 151 13.94 -36.93 21.04
C SER A 151 12.86 -36.24 21.89
N ASP A 152 12.25 -35.17 21.40
CA ASP A 152 11.08 -34.52 21.99
C ASP A 152 9.76 -34.83 21.24
N ASN A 153 9.80 -35.59 20.15
CA ASN A 153 8.64 -36.06 19.41
C ASN A 153 7.79 -34.92 18.80
N ASP A 154 8.40 -33.77 18.55
CA ASP A 154 7.79 -32.62 17.91
C ASP A 154 7.65 -32.81 16.39
N GLY A 155 8.23 -33.88 15.84
CA GLY A 155 8.17 -34.27 14.44
C GLY A 155 9.23 -33.63 13.56
N ILE A 156 10.00 -32.67 14.08
CA ILE A 156 11.30 -32.27 13.55
C ILE A 156 12.28 -33.41 13.91
N LEU A 157 13.48 -33.43 13.31
CA LEU A 157 14.43 -34.52 13.57
C LEU A 157 15.63 -33.91 14.25
N ASP A 158 16.21 -34.61 15.22
CA ASP A 158 17.40 -34.18 15.98
C ASP A 158 18.54 -33.71 15.05
N SER A 159 18.68 -34.39 13.91
CA SER A 159 19.65 -34.08 12.85
C SER A 159 19.42 -32.74 12.12
N LEU A 160 18.20 -32.21 12.13
CA LEU A 160 17.77 -30.94 11.54
C LEU A 160 17.88 -29.79 12.55
N GLU A 161 17.55 -30.05 13.82
CA GLU A 161 17.66 -29.08 14.92
C GLU A 161 19.09 -28.92 15.42
N SER A 162 19.94 -29.90 15.14
CA SER A 162 21.37 -29.81 15.44
C SER A 162 22.19 -29.18 14.32
N SER A 163 23.24 -28.46 14.71
CA SER A 163 24.15 -27.86 13.75
C SER A 163 25.10 -28.90 13.17
N VAL A 164 24.96 -29.24 11.89
CA VAL A 164 26.02 -29.94 11.16
C VAL A 164 27.26 -29.04 11.15
N LEU A 165 28.31 -29.43 11.86
CA LEU A 165 29.54 -28.62 11.96
C LEU A 165 30.23 -28.41 10.60
N SER A 166 29.84 -29.11 9.53
CA SER A 166 30.55 -29.08 8.25
C SER A 166 30.24 -27.82 7.42
N ARG A 167 31.26 -26.99 7.24
CA ARG A 167 31.31 -25.94 6.23
C ARG A 167 31.76 -26.52 4.89
N ASP A 168 30.93 -27.33 4.23
CA ASP A 168 31.08 -27.81 2.83
C ASP A 168 32.55 -27.95 2.38
N PHE A 169 33.42 -28.70 3.07
CA PHE A 169 34.82 -28.94 2.67
C PHE A 169 35.44 -27.78 1.83
N ASP A 170 35.28 -26.50 2.21
CA ASP A 170 35.39 -25.40 1.23
C ASP A 170 36.86 -25.22 0.90
N CYS A 171 37.25 -25.81 -0.23
CA CYS A 171 38.62 -25.83 -0.69
C CYS A 171 39.23 -24.45 -0.99
N LYS A 172 38.46 -23.37 -0.82
CA LYS A 172 38.95 -21.99 -0.89
C LYS A 172 39.56 -21.51 0.43
N THR A 173 39.08 -21.98 1.59
CA THR A 173 39.47 -21.50 2.93
C THR A 173 40.50 -22.39 3.61
N VAL A 174 40.55 -23.68 3.27
CA VAL A 174 41.47 -24.66 3.86
C VAL A 174 42.96 -24.30 3.61
N PRO A 175 43.77 -24.11 4.67
CA PRO A 175 45.19 -23.82 4.51
C PRO A 175 45.98 -25.07 4.09
N ASN A 176 46.70 -25.00 2.97
CA ASN A 176 47.63 -26.05 2.56
C ASN A 176 48.94 -25.97 3.38
N LEU A 177 49.16 -26.91 4.31
CA LEU A 177 50.35 -26.93 5.17
C LEU A 177 51.50 -27.70 4.53
N ASN A 178 52.64 -27.03 4.31
CA ASN A 178 53.79 -27.58 3.62
C ASN A 178 54.91 -28.02 4.59
N PHE A 179 55.19 -29.33 4.66
CA PHE A 179 56.24 -29.91 5.52
C PHE A 179 57.61 -30.12 4.82
N SER A 180 57.83 -29.56 3.62
CA SER A 180 59.07 -29.77 2.85
C SER A 180 60.34 -29.21 3.49
N ASN A 181 60.22 -28.29 4.45
CA ASN A 181 61.37 -27.74 5.15
C ASN A 181 61.91 -28.73 6.19
N THR A 182 63.23 -28.95 6.19
CA THR A 182 63.86 -29.84 7.16
C THR A 182 63.64 -29.34 8.60
N PRO A 183 63.11 -30.18 9.51
CA PRO A 183 62.78 -29.74 10.86
C PRO A 183 64.03 -29.42 11.70
N THR A 184 63.91 -28.42 12.57
CA THR A 184 64.94 -28.05 13.54
C THR A 184 64.53 -28.44 14.96
N LEU A 185 65.40 -29.12 15.69
CA LEU A 185 65.17 -29.46 17.09
C LEU A 185 65.15 -28.18 17.95
N GLU A 186 63.99 -27.84 18.50
CA GLU A 186 63.79 -26.70 19.40
C GLU A 186 64.15 -27.07 20.84
N SER A 187 63.71 -28.25 21.31
CA SER A 187 63.98 -28.71 22.68
C SER A 187 63.93 -30.24 22.83
N GLY A 188 64.42 -30.75 23.96
CA GLY A 188 64.42 -32.18 24.27
C GLY A 188 65.60 -32.97 23.70
N ILE A 189 65.45 -34.30 23.65
CA ILE A 189 66.45 -35.23 23.10
C ILE A 189 65.94 -35.73 21.76
N ALA A 190 66.71 -35.52 20.69
CA ALA A 190 66.30 -35.88 19.34
C ALA A 190 65.73 -37.31 19.24
N LEU A 191 64.58 -37.45 18.56
CA LEU A 191 63.87 -38.71 18.30
C LEU A 191 63.48 -39.50 19.56
N SER A 192 63.20 -38.81 20.67
CA SER A 192 62.78 -39.41 21.94
C SER A 192 61.56 -38.68 22.50
N GLU A 193 60.82 -39.34 23.40
CA GLU A 193 59.72 -38.75 24.16
C GLU A 193 60.14 -37.40 24.79
N GLY A 194 59.30 -36.37 24.59
CA GLY A 194 59.51 -34.98 25.01
C GLY A 194 60.36 -34.11 24.08
N ALA A 195 60.75 -34.59 22.88
CA ALA A 195 61.43 -33.74 21.90
C ALA A 195 60.45 -32.87 21.11
N VAL A 196 60.82 -31.61 20.86
CA VAL A 196 60.02 -30.65 20.09
C VAL A 196 60.82 -30.20 18.87
N TYR A 197 60.20 -30.29 17.70
CA TYR A 197 60.76 -29.90 16.41
C TYR A 197 59.95 -28.78 15.78
N ARG A 198 60.61 -27.79 15.18
CA ARG A 198 59.96 -26.73 14.38
C ARG A 198 60.10 -27.04 12.89
N PHE A 199 58.96 -26.99 12.20
CA PHE A 199 58.85 -26.91 10.75
C PHE A 199 58.54 -25.46 10.39
N SER A 200 59.51 -24.76 9.80
CA SER A 200 59.33 -23.35 9.47
C SER A 200 58.61 -23.15 8.13
N ASN A 201 57.82 -22.10 8.00
CA ASN A 201 57.04 -21.76 6.81
C ASN A 201 56.14 -22.90 6.33
N VAL A 202 55.32 -23.47 7.23
CA VAL A 202 54.26 -24.40 6.78
C VAL A 202 53.22 -23.66 5.96
N THR A 203 53.00 -22.37 6.23
CA THR A 203 52.38 -21.40 5.32
C THR A 203 53.25 -20.13 5.23
N SER A 204 52.76 -19.07 4.56
CA SER A 204 53.44 -17.76 4.56
C SER A 204 53.63 -17.20 5.97
N ASP A 205 52.67 -17.47 6.87
CA ASP A 205 52.49 -16.80 8.16
C ASP A 205 52.58 -17.74 9.37
N LEU A 206 52.66 -19.06 9.14
CA LEU A 206 52.70 -20.09 10.19
C LEU A 206 53.97 -20.95 10.14
N ASP A 207 54.40 -21.38 11.32
CA ASP A 207 55.28 -22.53 11.55
C ASP A 207 54.47 -23.63 12.25
N ALA A 208 54.89 -24.89 12.16
CA ALA A 208 54.35 -26.00 12.97
C ALA A 208 55.38 -26.50 13.99
N LEU A 209 54.92 -26.83 15.19
CA LEU A 209 55.71 -27.51 16.21
C LEU A 209 55.23 -28.95 16.35
N VAL A 210 56.14 -29.91 16.11
CA VAL A 210 55.88 -31.34 16.29
C VAL A 210 56.55 -31.82 17.57
N THR A 211 55.74 -32.27 18.52
CA THR A 211 56.18 -32.78 19.82
C THR A 211 55.98 -34.30 19.87
N ILE A 212 57.03 -35.04 20.23
CA ILE A 212 56.91 -36.48 20.51
C ILE A 212 56.37 -36.64 21.93
N GLU A 213 55.08 -36.88 22.08
CA GLU A 213 54.40 -36.91 23.38
C GLU A 213 54.59 -38.23 24.11
N LYS A 214 54.45 -39.34 23.37
CA LYS A 214 54.51 -40.68 23.95
C LYS A 214 55.16 -41.68 23.00
N VAL A 215 55.95 -42.60 23.54
CA VAL A 215 56.54 -43.71 22.77
C VAL A 215 56.30 -45.03 23.49
N VAL A 216 55.44 -45.89 22.94
CA VAL A 216 55.15 -47.24 23.48
C VAL A 216 55.71 -48.29 22.54
N ASN A 217 56.89 -48.83 22.87
CA ASN A 217 57.63 -49.81 22.06
C ASN A 217 57.87 -49.42 20.58
N GLY A 218 57.72 -48.14 20.24
CA GLY A 218 58.14 -47.55 18.97
C GLY A 218 59.57 -47.04 19.01
N ARG A 219 60.19 -46.93 17.84
CA ARG A 219 61.48 -46.26 17.64
C ARG A 219 61.44 -45.43 16.36
N ILE A 220 61.40 -44.11 16.52
CA ILE A 220 61.44 -43.17 15.40
C ILE A 220 62.85 -43.20 14.78
N SER A 221 62.92 -43.57 13.51
CA SER A 221 64.17 -43.65 12.74
C SER A 221 64.42 -42.37 11.95
N ILE A 222 63.38 -41.81 11.35
CA ILE A 222 63.33 -40.51 10.66
C ILE A 222 62.03 -39.83 11.09
N LEU A 223 62.10 -38.56 11.51
CA LEU A 223 60.91 -37.81 11.93
C LEU A 223 60.00 -37.47 10.74
N ASP A 224 60.62 -37.16 9.59
CA ASP A 224 59.92 -36.79 8.37
C ASP A 224 60.76 -37.15 7.12
N GLN A 225 60.19 -37.92 6.20
CA GLN A 225 60.85 -38.48 5.02
C GLN A 225 60.51 -37.69 3.73
N ASN A 226 61.41 -36.78 3.34
CA ASN A 226 61.21 -35.84 2.23
C ASN A 226 61.74 -36.31 0.85
N SER A 227 61.88 -37.62 0.62
CA SER A 227 62.40 -38.12 -0.67
C SER A 227 61.35 -38.25 -1.78
N VAL A 228 60.07 -38.41 -1.41
CA VAL A 228 58.89 -38.49 -2.28
C VAL A 228 57.80 -37.64 -1.62
N ASP A 229 57.09 -36.82 -2.41
CA ASP A 229 56.02 -35.89 -1.97
C ASP A 229 56.40 -35.05 -0.72
N PRO A 230 57.51 -34.31 -0.75
CA PRO A 230 58.10 -33.66 0.44
C PRO A 230 57.15 -32.68 1.17
N GLU A 231 56.03 -32.31 0.59
CA GLU A 231 54.98 -31.50 1.21
C GLU A 231 54.25 -32.22 2.36
N PHE A 232 54.19 -33.56 2.37
CA PHE A 232 53.49 -34.34 3.40
C PHE A 232 54.37 -34.63 4.61
N PHE A 233 53.77 -34.72 5.80
CA PHE A 233 54.46 -35.16 6.99
C PHE A 233 54.49 -36.70 7.07
N LYS A 234 55.68 -37.31 7.07
CA LYS A 234 55.85 -38.77 6.96
C LYS A 234 56.88 -39.35 7.95
N PRO A 235 56.50 -39.70 9.18
CA PRO A 235 57.39 -40.34 10.13
C PRO A 235 57.73 -41.80 9.75
N GLU A 236 58.98 -42.22 9.96
CA GLU A 236 59.42 -43.62 9.83
C GLU A 236 59.66 -44.25 11.21
N ILE A 237 58.80 -45.18 11.61
CA ILE A 237 58.80 -45.77 12.95
C ILE A 237 58.98 -47.29 12.90
N GLU A 238 59.94 -47.82 13.66
CA GLU A 238 60.08 -49.26 13.89
C GLU A 238 59.29 -49.64 15.15
N PHE A 239 58.40 -50.62 15.06
CA PHE A 239 57.57 -51.06 16.19
C PHE A 239 57.99 -52.43 16.69
N THR A 240 57.92 -52.64 18.02
CA THR A 240 58.20 -53.94 18.66
C THR A 240 57.00 -54.43 19.46
N THR A 241 56.45 -55.57 19.06
CA THR A 241 55.35 -56.24 19.77
C THR A 241 55.92 -57.21 20.82
N THR A 242 55.23 -57.31 21.95
CA THR A 242 55.56 -58.23 23.05
C THR A 242 54.32 -58.95 23.56
N ASP A 243 54.50 -59.97 24.39
CA ASP A 243 53.38 -60.71 25.02
C ASP A 243 52.42 -59.79 25.79
N ASN A 244 52.91 -58.65 26.30
CA ASN A 244 52.13 -57.69 27.09
C ASN A 244 51.77 -56.41 26.31
N VAL A 245 52.30 -56.20 25.11
CA VAL A 245 52.09 -54.97 24.33
C VAL A 245 51.94 -55.37 22.87
N ARG A 246 50.69 -55.52 22.44
CA ARG A 246 50.30 -55.97 21.09
C ARG A 246 49.92 -54.83 20.15
N ARG A 247 49.61 -53.65 20.69
CA ARG A 247 49.39 -52.39 19.98
C ARG A 247 50.49 -51.35 20.32
N PRO A 248 51.76 -51.52 19.89
CA PRO A 248 52.79 -50.48 20.06
C PRO A 248 52.48 -49.25 19.21
N TYR A 249 52.73 -48.05 19.75
CA TYR A 249 52.40 -46.79 19.08
C TYR A 249 53.35 -45.64 19.46
N VAL A 250 53.23 -44.52 18.74
CA VAL A 250 53.88 -43.23 19.02
C VAL A 250 52.85 -42.11 18.88
N ASP A 251 52.80 -41.21 19.87
CA ASP A 251 51.96 -40.00 19.83
C ASP A 251 52.80 -38.80 19.43
N LEU A 252 52.34 -38.09 18.39
CA LEU A 252 52.95 -36.89 17.83
C LEU A 252 51.94 -35.75 17.90
N ARG A 253 52.15 -34.75 18.77
CA ARG A 253 51.33 -33.53 18.77
C ARG A 253 51.84 -32.57 17.73
N ILE A 254 50.96 -32.10 16.84
CA ILE A 254 51.23 -31.03 15.90
C ILE A 254 50.54 -29.77 16.41
N SER A 255 51.28 -28.69 16.62
CA SER A 255 50.76 -27.41 17.11
C SER A 255 51.08 -26.29 16.12
N MET A 256 50.07 -25.48 15.78
CA MET A 256 50.22 -24.35 14.88
C MET A 256 50.70 -23.12 15.66
N VAL A 257 51.74 -22.45 15.16
CA VAL A 257 52.27 -21.23 15.80
C VAL A 257 52.55 -20.15 14.77
N LYS A 258 52.45 -18.89 15.19
CA LYS A 258 52.84 -17.76 14.34
C LYS A 258 54.31 -17.89 13.95
N LYS A 259 54.63 -17.56 12.70
CA LYS A 259 55.96 -17.71 12.11
C LYS A 259 57.08 -17.18 13.02
N GLY A 260 58.04 -18.05 13.33
CA GLY A 260 59.22 -17.72 14.12
C GLY A 260 58.95 -17.46 15.61
N THR A 261 57.74 -17.73 16.12
CA THR A 261 57.37 -17.56 17.53
C THR A 261 56.95 -18.90 18.17
N MET A 262 56.58 -18.86 19.44
CA MET A 262 55.93 -19.96 20.18
C MET A 262 54.47 -19.61 20.50
N GLU A 263 53.94 -18.55 19.89
CA GLU A 263 52.57 -18.09 20.09
C GLU A 263 51.65 -18.95 19.25
N THR A 264 50.72 -19.63 19.90
CA THR A 264 49.70 -20.47 19.26
C THR A 264 48.93 -19.69 18.20
N ALA A 265 48.66 -20.35 17.08
CA ALA A 265 47.73 -19.88 16.06
C ALA A 265 46.55 -20.87 16.01
N VAL A 266 45.33 -20.33 15.93
CA VAL A 266 44.11 -21.11 15.68
C VAL A 266 43.88 -21.05 14.18
N LEU A 267 43.51 -22.20 13.60
CA LEU A 267 43.01 -22.31 12.24
C LEU A 267 41.51 -22.51 12.32
N ASP A 268 40.76 -21.70 11.58
CA ASP A 268 39.30 -21.80 11.52
C ASP A 268 38.88 -23.19 10.98
N GLU A 269 39.69 -23.76 10.07
CA GLU A 269 39.47 -25.06 9.44
C GLU A 269 40.80 -25.75 9.11
N LEU A 270 40.87 -27.08 9.27
CA LEU A 270 42.00 -27.91 8.88
C LEU A 270 41.56 -29.30 8.43
N ILE A 271 41.88 -29.64 7.17
CA ILE A 271 41.73 -31.02 6.66
C ILE A 271 43.06 -31.76 6.75
N ALA A 272 43.04 -32.97 7.30
CA ALA A 272 44.17 -33.89 7.35
C ALA A 272 43.85 -35.21 6.63
N ASN A 273 44.54 -35.47 5.52
CA ASN A 273 44.42 -36.72 4.76
C ASN A 273 45.51 -37.69 5.21
N PHE A 274 45.10 -38.77 5.87
CA PHE A 274 45.94 -39.91 6.22
C PHE A 274 46.02 -40.87 5.04
N ILE A 275 47.24 -41.15 4.61
CA ILE A 275 47.55 -41.94 3.42
C ILE A 275 48.31 -43.19 3.82
N ASP A 276 48.00 -44.30 3.14
CA ASP A 276 48.68 -45.59 3.28
C ASP A 276 48.45 -46.23 4.66
N VAL A 277 47.19 -46.26 5.13
CA VAL A 277 46.80 -46.93 6.38
C VAL A 277 46.56 -48.41 6.10
N ASP A 278 47.64 -49.20 6.01
CA ASP A 278 47.58 -50.56 5.49
C ASP A 278 48.08 -51.63 6.48
N GLY A 279 48.32 -52.85 5.99
CA GLY A 279 48.86 -53.89 6.84
C GLY A 279 49.25 -55.16 6.11
N ASN A 280 49.43 -56.24 6.85
CA ASN A 280 49.68 -57.56 6.29
C ASN A 280 49.22 -58.68 7.24
N SER A 281 49.51 -59.92 6.85
CA SER A 281 49.16 -61.10 7.66
C SER A 281 49.74 -61.17 9.08
N GLN A 282 50.70 -60.29 9.43
CA GLN A 282 51.33 -60.25 10.76
C GLN A 282 50.87 -59.05 11.59
N TYR A 283 50.53 -57.91 10.98
CA TYR A 283 50.07 -56.71 11.68
C TYR A 283 49.24 -55.81 10.77
N GLN A 284 48.41 -54.96 11.36
CA GLN A 284 47.72 -53.84 10.72
C GLN A 284 48.33 -52.54 11.25
N GLU A 285 48.48 -51.53 10.41
CA GLU A 285 48.74 -50.16 10.86
C GLU A 285 47.45 -49.54 11.37
N PHE A 286 47.58 -48.57 12.27
CA PHE A 286 46.46 -47.77 12.68
C PHE A 286 46.87 -46.33 12.96
N ASN A 287 45.93 -45.42 12.75
CA ASN A 287 46.02 -44.03 13.14
C ASN A 287 44.94 -43.72 14.18
N ARG A 288 45.21 -42.80 15.10
CA ARG A 288 44.17 -42.21 15.96
C ARG A 288 44.42 -40.73 16.15
N PHE A 289 43.35 -39.95 16.22
CA PHE A 289 43.39 -38.53 16.54
C PHE A 289 42.22 -38.15 17.41
N ASP A 290 42.34 -37.03 18.12
CA ASP A 290 41.23 -36.46 18.91
C ASP A 290 40.03 -36.15 17.97
N THR A 291 38.81 -36.16 18.49
CA THR A 291 37.54 -36.05 17.75
C THR A 291 37.57 -35.00 16.63
N PRO A 292 37.48 -35.40 15.35
CA PRO A 292 37.24 -34.49 14.24
C PRO A 292 35.77 -34.08 14.19
N VAL A 293 35.42 -33.07 13.40
CA VAL A 293 34.02 -32.70 13.15
C VAL A 293 33.40 -33.52 12.01
N SER A 294 34.23 -34.09 11.14
CA SER A 294 33.80 -35.00 10.09
C SER A 294 34.96 -35.88 9.64
N TYR A 295 34.65 -37.01 9.01
CA TYR A 295 35.64 -37.84 8.34
C TYR A 295 35.13 -38.40 7.02
N THR A 296 36.07 -38.67 6.11
CA THR A 296 35.80 -39.14 4.76
C THR A 296 36.67 -40.35 4.41
N TYR A 297 36.08 -41.37 3.82
CA TYR A 297 36.75 -42.54 3.23
C TYR A 297 36.21 -42.87 1.83
N ASP A 298 36.78 -43.83 1.11
CA ASP A 298 36.35 -44.25 -0.25
C ASP A 298 35.40 -45.47 -0.18
N ASP A 299 34.26 -45.51 -0.88
CA ASP A 299 33.44 -46.75 -1.00
C ASP A 299 33.79 -47.54 -2.28
N PRO A 300 34.24 -48.82 -2.18
CA PRO A 300 34.50 -49.60 -0.98
C PRO A 300 35.86 -49.31 -0.33
N THR A 301 35.87 -49.32 1.00
CA THR A 301 37.05 -49.10 1.83
C THR A 301 37.76 -50.40 2.25
N GLU A 302 39.07 -50.36 2.46
CA GLU A 302 39.89 -51.41 3.10
C GLU A 302 40.40 -50.98 4.49
N VAL A 303 40.03 -49.78 4.98
CA VAL A 303 40.20 -49.37 6.38
C VAL A 303 38.91 -49.62 7.18
N GLU A 304 39.07 -49.80 8.47
CA GLU A 304 38.02 -49.90 9.47
C GLU A 304 38.15 -48.65 10.35
N VAL A 305 37.06 -47.90 10.51
CA VAL A 305 37.01 -46.65 11.27
C VAL A 305 36.12 -46.90 12.48
N ASN A 306 36.65 -46.62 13.66
CA ASN A 306 35.94 -46.71 14.92
C ASN A 306 36.09 -45.36 15.63
N TYR A 307 35.03 -44.79 16.17
CA TYR A 307 35.14 -43.65 17.05
C TYR A 307 35.34 -44.12 18.50
N THR A 308 36.01 -43.31 19.32
CA THR A 308 36.42 -43.75 20.65
C THR A 308 36.49 -42.61 21.64
N SER A 309 36.45 -42.91 22.94
CA SER A 309 36.61 -41.95 24.07
C SER A 309 37.86 -41.04 24.02
N GLY A 310 38.78 -41.25 23.08
CA GLY A 310 39.85 -40.29 22.77
C GLY A 310 40.07 -40.04 21.28
N GLY A 311 38.98 -40.07 20.52
CA GLY A 311 38.79 -39.68 19.14
C GLY A 311 38.97 -40.82 18.13
N LEU A 312 38.73 -40.51 16.84
CA LEU A 312 38.63 -41.47 15.74
C LEU A 312 39.89 -42.36 15.59
N LEU A 313 39.69 -43.68 15.63
CA LEU A 313 40.65 -44.74 15.42
C LEU A 313 40.44 -45.38 14.04
N ILE A 314 41.48 -45.39 13.21
CA ILE A 314 41.45 -45.98 11.87
C ILE A 314 42.41 -47.16 11.83
N ASN A 315 41.88 -48.35 11.58
CA ASN A 315 42.64 -49.58 11.39
C ASN A 315 42.79 -49.92 9.91
N GLY A 316 44.01 -50.24 9.49
CA GLY A 316 44.31 -50.70 8.14
C GLY A 316 43.91 -52.14 7.90
N GLY A 317 43.68 -52.49 6.63
CA GLY A 317 43.40 -53.86 6.21
C GLY A 317 44.61 -54.82 6.32
N ILE A 318 44.39 -56.09 5.98
CA ILE A 318 45.43 -57.13 6.03
C ILE A 318 46.31 -57.23 4.76
N LYS A 319 46.25 -56.21 3.90
CA LYS A 319 46.89 -56.20 2.58
C LYS A 319 47.89 -55.06 2.50
N GLU A 320 49.10 -55.42 2.09
CA GLU A 320 50.24 -54.50 2.06
C GLU A 320 50.33 -53.87 0.68
N TYR A 321 50.46 -52.56 0.67
CA TYR A 321 50.74 -51.70 -0.45
C TYR A 321 52.19 -51.19 -0.34
N ASP A 322 52.89 -51.21 -1.47
CA ASP A 322 54.31 -50.85 -1.47
C ASP A 322 54.46 -49.33 -1.45
N GLY A 323 54.63 -48.77 -0.25
CA GLY A 323 55.08 -47.40 0.01
C GLY A 323 53.98 -46.35 0.04
N ILE A 324 54.28 -45.22 0.69
CA ILE A 324 53.33 -44.14 0.91
C ILE A 324 53.01 -43.43 -0.40
N SER A 325 51.85 -43.73 -0.97
CA SER A 325 51.37 -43.01 -2.13
C SER A 325 49.87 -42.96 -2.14
N ASN A 326 49.38 -41.89 -2.74
CA ASN A 326 47.96 -41.65 -2.90
C ASN A 326 47.30 -42.48 -4.03
N ALA A 327 47.94 -43.58 -4.45
CA ALA A 327 47.47 -44.41 -5.56
C ALA A 327 46.38 -45.41 -5.15
N HIS A 328 46.08 -45.50 -3.86
CA HIS A 328 45.20 -46.48 -3.24
C HIS A 328 44.21 -45.78 -2.30
N PRO A 329 43.16 -45.12 -2.84
CA PRO A 329 42.19 -44.36 -2.04
C PRO A 329 41.45 -45.22 -1.00
N SER A 330 41.25 -46.50 -1.27
CA SER A 330 40.63 -47.45 -0.34
C SER A 330 41.42 -47.70 0.95
N VAL A 331 42.63 -47.17 1.10
CA VAL A 331 43.42 -47.21 2.36
C VAL A 331 43.78 -45.82 2.87
N ASN A 332 42.98 -44.82 2.49
CA ASN A 332 43.11 -43.44 2.92
C ASN A 332 41.88 -43.04 3.75
N VAL A 333 42.07 -42.09 4.66
CA VAL A 333 40.99 -41.41 5.38
C VAL A 333 41.35 -39.94 5.48
N ALA A 334 40.37 -39.07 5.31
CA ALA A 334 40.53 -37.65 5.56
C ALA A 334 39.64 -37.23 6.71
N VAL A 335 40.10 -36.28 7.50
CA VAL A 335 39.34 -35.74 8.63
C VAL A 335 39.39 -34.24 8.65
N GLU A 336 38.30 -33.65 9.12
CA GLU A 336 38.10 -32.22 9.24
C GLU A 336 38.14 -31.80 10.71
N PHE A 337 38.80 -30.68 10.98
CA PHE A 337 38.84 -30.04 12.28
C PHE A 337 38.49 -28.56 12.15
N LEU A 338 37.69 -28.04 13.07
CA LEU A 338 37.38 -26.62 13.19
C LEU A 338 38.04 -26.00 14.41
N ASP A 339 38.29 -24.69 14.33
CA ASP A 339 38.86 -23.87 15.42
C ASP A 339 40.07 -24.50 16.12
N ILE A 340 40.92 -25.16 15.33
CA ILE A 340 41.97 -26.01 15.84
C ILE A 340 43.31 -25.30 15.94
N SER A 341 44.00 -25.51 17.06
CA SER A 341 45.37 -25.01 17.27
C SER A 341 46.41 -26.10 17.50
N SER A 342 45.96 -27.29 17.89
CA SER A 342 46.80 -28.49 17.96
C SER A 342 45.96 -29.76 17.98
N PHE A 343 46.50 -30.85 17.45
CA PHE A 343 45.93 -32.20 17.57
C PHE A 343 47.02 -33.22 17.88
N ILE A 344 46.62 -34.35 18.44
CA ILE A 344 47.50 -35.52 18.64
C ILE A 344 47.30 -36.48 17.46
N PHE A 345 48.40 -36.86 16.83
CA PHE A 345 48.44 -37.95 15.87
C PHE A 345 49.11 -39.16 16.50
N ARG A 346 48.35 -40.22 16.75
CA ARG A 346 48.86 -41.53 17.16
C ARG A 346 49.05 -42.40 15.93
N PHE A 347 50.25 -42.93 15.76
CA PHE A 347 50.55 -43.93 14.74
C PHE A 347 51.11 -45.19 15.37
N GLY A 348 50.54 -46.34 15.02
CA GLY A 348 50.93 -47.63 15.59
C GLY A 348 50.75 -48.80 14.65
N ILE A 349 51.04 -49.98 15.19
CA ILE A 349 50.62 -51.24 14.58
C ILE A 349 49.91 -52.11 15.61
N GLN A 350 48.95 -52.91 15.15
CA GLN A 350 48.31 -53.96 15.93
C GLN A 350 48.69 -55.33 15.36
N THR A 351 48.94 -56.31 16.22
CA THR A 351 49.15 -57.70 15.79
C THR A 351 48.18 -58.67 16.43
N SER A 352 47.58 -59.53 15.60
CA SER A 352 46.81 -60.70 16.03
C SER A 352 47.68 -61.96 16.19
N THR A 353 48.98 -61.87 15.89
CA THR A 353 49.90 -63.01 16.02
C THR A 353 50.43 -63.12 17.45
N ASN A 354 50.56 -64.35 17.96
CA ASN A 354 51.13 -64.60 19.29
C ASN A 354 52.67 -64.46 19.35
N ASP A 355 53.33 -64.24 18.22
CA ASP A 355 54.78 -64.14 18.16
C ASP A 355 55.22 -62.70 18.46
N ASN A 356 56.29 -62.54 19.24
CA ASN A 356 56.89 -61.22 19.47
C ASN A 356 57.82 -60.91 18.30
N PHE A 357 57.67 -59.74 17.69
CA PHE A 357 58.51 -59.33 16.58
C PHE A 357 58.77 -57.83 16.61
N THR A 358 59.81 -57.43 15.87
CA THR A 358 60.04 -56.04 15.50
C THR A 358 59.82 -55.94 14.00
N THR A 359 59.19 -54.86 13.54
CA THR A 359 59.00 -54.63 12.10
C THR A 359 60.37 -54.64 11.40
N ASN A 360 60.47 -55.38 10.29
CA ASN A 360 61.75 -55.53 9.57
C ASN A 360 62.09 -54.30 8.72
N VAL A 361 61.10 -53.46 8.47
CA VAL A 361 61.15 -52.19 7.75
C VAL A 361 60.43 -51.17 8.62
N PRO A 362 60.93 -49.93 8.73
CA PRO A 362 60.16 -48.85 9.35
C PRO A 362 58.79 -48.71 8.68
N ARG A 363 57.78 -48.49 9.50
CA ARG A 363 56.39 -48.23 9.10
C ARG A 363 56.16 -46.75 8.97
N GLN A 364 55.22 -46.36 8.14
CA GLN A 364 54.93 -44.96 7.86
C GLN A 364 53.43 -44.77 7.63
N SER A 365 52.89 -43.66 8.14
CA SER A 365 51.55 -43.17 7.82
C SER A 365 51.76 -41.71 7.39
N GLY A 366 51.34 -41.38 6.18
CA GLY A 366 51.55 -40.06 5.60
C GLY A 366 50.39 -39.12 5.91
N ILE A 367 50.69 -37.86 6.21
CA ILE A 367 49.65 -36.82 6.40
C ILE A 367 49.80 -35.72 5.36
N GLN A 368 48.77 -35.53 4.55
CA GLN A 368 48.63 -34.43 3.61
C GLN A 368 47.60 -33.43 4.14
N PHE A 369 47.99 -32.18 4.34
CA PHE A 369 47.09 -31.12 4.79
C PHE A 369 46.61 -30.31 3.59
N SER A 370 45.55 -30.78 2.94
CA SER A 370 44.91 -30.13 1.80
C SER A 370 43.50 -30.70 1.60
N CYS A 371 42.77 -30.16 0.63
CA CYS A 371 41.49 -30.73 0.22
C CYS A 371 41.54 -32.17 -0.28
N LEU A 372 40.35 -32.79 -0.28
CA LEU A 372 40.02 -34.12 -0.79
C LEU A 372 40.22 -34.21 -2.32
N ASP A 373 41.47 -34.28 -2.77
CA ASP A 373 41.80 -34.52 -4.19
C ASP A 373 42.18 -35.99 -4.48
N ASN A 374 42.09 -36.83 -3.43
CA ASN A 374 42.64 -38.17 -3.42
C ASN A 374 41.63 -39.31 -3.42
N PHE A 375 40.35 -39.05 -3.21
CA PHE A 375 39.28 -40.05 -3.19
C PHE A 375 38.62 -40.21 -4.57
N VAL A 376 37.97 -41.34 -4.82
CA VAL A 376 37.28 -41.67 -6.07
C VAL A 376 35.76 -41.69 -5.88
N ASP A 377 35.29 -42.25 -4.78
CA ASP A 377 33.90 -42.35 -4.36
C ASP A 377 33.79 -42.03 -2.85
N PRO A 378 34.04 -40.76 -2.46
CA PRO A 378 34.11 -40.37 -1.06
C PRO A 378 32.75 -40.52 -0.36
N GLN A 379 32.75 -41.15 0.81
CA GLN A 379 31.67 -41.14 1.80
C GLN A 379 32.13 -40.28 2.98
N THR A 380 31.32 -39.28 3.34
CA THR A 380 31.60 -38.37 4.47
C THR A 380 30.56 -38.61 5.55
N ILE A 381 31.03 -38.70 6.78
CA ILE A 381 30.23 -38.73 8.00
C ILE A 381 30.56 -37.46 8.77
N SER A 382 29.54 -36.71 9.15
CA SER A 382 29.64 -35.43 9.85
C SER A 382 29.04 -35.59 11.23
N PHE A 383 29.71 -35.03 12.23
CA PHE A 383 29.15 -34.92 13.56
C PHE A 383 28.47 -33.55 13.72
N SER A 384 27.29 -33.58 14.30
CA SER A 384 26.46 -32.46 14.68
C SER A 384 26.80 -32.02 16.11
N LYS A 385 26.27 -30.86 16.49
CA LYS A 385 26.35 -30.35 17.86
C LYS A 385 25.03 -29.67 18.16
N ASP A 386 24.52 -29.94 19.36
CA ASP A 386 23.46 -29.20 20.03
C ASP A 386 23.50 -27.70 19.71
N ILE A 387 22.39 -27.23 19.16
CA ILE A 387 21.94 -25.82 19.16
C ILE A 387 21.03 -25.66 20.38
N ASP A 388 20.96 -24.44 20.90
CA ASP A 388 20.18 -24.01 22.06
C ASP A 388 19.82 -22.56 21.68
N SER A 389 18.72 -22.45 20.92
CA SER A 389 18.36 -21.28 20.11
C SER A 389 17.94 -20.09 20.97
N ASP A 390 17.19 -20.35 22.03
CA ASP A 390 16.72 -19.35 22.98
C ASP A 390 17.69 -19.12 24.18
N GLY A 391 18.57 -20.08 24.46
CA GLY A 391 19.58 -20.02 25.51
C GLY A 391 19.10 -20.43 26.91
N ASP A 392 18.03 -21.19 27.06
CA ASP A 392 17.52 -21.63 28.36
C ASP A 392 18.27 -22.85 28.95
N GLY A 393 18.98 -23.58 28.08
CA GLY A 393 19.80 -24.74 28.41
C GLY A 393 19.22 -26.10 28.05
N TYR A 394 18.03 -26.16 27.43
CA TYR A 394 17.57 -27.28 26.63
C TYR A 394 18.03 -27.06 25.17
N PRO A 395 18.70 -28.04 24.57
CA PRO A 395 18.97 -27.99 23.14
C PRO A 395 17.69 -28.16 22.32
N ASP A 396 17.61 -27.51 21.16
CA ASP A 396 16.43 -27.51 20.27
C ASP A 396 15.79 -28.91 20.12
N ARG A 397 16.58 -29.97 19.83
CA ARG A 397 16.08 -31.37 19.69
C ARG A 397 15.36 -32.01 20.90
N VAL A 398 15.43 -31.36 22.07
CA VAL A 398 14.84 -31.85 23.33
C VAL A 398 13.97 -30.76 23.97
N ASP A 399 13.58 -29.76 23.19
CA ASP A 399 12.90 -28.54 23.61
C ASP A 399 11.69 -28.34 22.71
N ILE A 400 10.48 -28.46 23.27
CA ILE A 400 9.26 -28.35 22.47
C ILE A 400 8.89 -26.91 22.08
N ASP A 401 9.66 -25.89 22.50
CA ASP A 401 9.47 -24.46 22.21
C ASP A 401 10.85 -23.79 22.07
N SER A 402 11.54 -24.09 20.96
CA SER A 402 12.96 -23.81 20.73
C SER A 402 13.34 -22.32 20.71
N ASP A 403 12.39 -21.41 20.51
CA ASP A 403 12.61 -19.96 20.55
C ASP A 403 11.89 -19.24 21.71
N ASN A 404 11.13 -20.00 22.50
CA ASN A 404 10.56 -19.66 23.79
C ASN A 404 9.50 -18.54 23.71
N ASP A 405 8.71 -18.59 22.64
CA ASP A 405 7.65 -17.65 22.32
C ASP A 405 6.28 -18.08 22.89
N GLY A 406 6.16 -19.35 23.28
CA GLY A 406 4.97 -19.97 23.87
C GLY A 406 4.07 -20.74 22.91
N ILE A 407 4.48 -20.95 21.66
CA ILE A 407 3.83 -21.80 20.66
C ILE A 407 4.74 -23.02 20.44
N PRO A 408 4.25 -24.27 20.60
CA PRO A 408 5.14 -25.43 20.46
C PRO A 408 5.64 -25.68 19.02
N ASP A 409 6.89 -26.14 18.89
CA ASP A 409 7.60 -26.39 17.63
C ASP A 409 6.82 -27.32 16.68
N ASN A 410 6.14 -28.34 17.22
CA ASN A 410 5.26 -29.24 16.46
C ASN A 410 4.16 -28.48 15.69
N ILE A 411 3.63 -27.42 16.30
CA ILE A 411 2.60 -26.54 15.72
C ILE A 411 3.24 -25.67 14.65
N GLU A 412 4.37 -25.06 14.96
CA GLU A 412 4.99 -24.05 14.12
C GLU A 412 5.70 -24.61 12.89
N ALA A 413 6.25 -25.82 13.00
CA ALA A 413 6.85 -26.52 11.88
C ALA A 413 5.83 -26.90 10.79
N GLN A 414 4.52 -26.65 11.00
CA GLN A 414 3.43 -27.01 10.10
C GLN A 414 2.58 -25.80 9.71
N THR A 415 1.86 -25.93 8.58
CA THR A 415 0.84 -24.93 8.22
C THR A 415 -0.43 -25.18 9.04
N THR A 416 -1.09 -24.14 9.52
CA THR A 416 -2.38 -24.21 10.25
C THR A 416 -3.42 -25.09 9.55
N ASP A 417 -3.64 -24.85 8.26
CA ASP A 417 -4.64 -25.53 7.43
C ASP A 417 -4.27 -27.01 7.13
N GLY A 418 -2.98 -27.34 7.26
CA GLY A 418 -2.37 -28.63 6.96
C GLY A 418 -1.96 -29.43 8.19
N TYR A 419 -2.18 -28.91 9.39
CA TYR A 419 -1.70 -29.47 10.66
C TYR A 419 -2.06 -30.96 10.83
N ILE A 420 -1.06 -31.75 11.21
CA ILE A 420 -1.17 -33.18 11.46
C ILE A 420 -0.79 -33.43 12.92
N PRO A 421 -1.73 -33.79 13.79
CA PRO A 421 -1.40 -34.08 15.18
C PRO A 421 -0.65 -35.43 15.32
N PRO A 422 0.22 -35.55 16.33
CA PRO A 422 0.95 -36.78 16.63
C PRO A 422 -0.01 -37.93 16.96
N THR A 423 0.38 -39.16 16.64
CA THR A 423 -0.48 -40.34 16.86
C THR A 423 -0.26 -41.05 18.19
N GLY A 424 0.86 -40.76 18.87
CA GLY A 424 1.38 -41.48 20.03
C GLY A 424 1.71 -42.94 19.70
N MET A 425 2.11 -43.21 18.46
CA MET A 425 2.47 -44.54 18.00
C MET A 425 3.74 -44.47 17.18
N ASP A 426 4.65 -45.41 17.45
CA ASP A 426 5.77 -45.78 16.60
C ASP A 426 5.67 -47.28 16.26
N ASN A 427 5.67 -47.62 14.96
CA ASN A 427 5.56 -49.01 14.49
C ASN A 427 6.92 -49.65 14.14
N ASP A 428 7.92 -48.81 13.88
CA ASP A 428 9.24 -49.13 13.36
C ASP A 428 10.23 -49.32 14.49
N ASN A 429 9.91 -48.71 15.64
CA ASN A 429 10.73 -48.67 16.83
C ASN A 429 12.01 -47.84 16.61
N ASP A 430 11.86 -46.69 15.95
CA ASP A 430 12.90 -45.71 15.62
C ASP A 430 12.63 -44.31 16.21
N GLY A 431 11.68 -44.20 17.15
CA GLY A 431 11.45 -42.99 17.95
C GLY A 431 10.51 -41.96 17.31
N LEU A 432 10.57 -41.81 15.99
CA LEU A 432 9.72 -40.91 15.22
C LEU A 432 8.23 -41.36 15.17
N ASP A 433 7.29 -40.46 15.50
CA ASP A 433 5.86 -40.78 15.43
C ASP A 433 5.40 -41.16 14.01
N ASN A 434 4.48 -42.13 13.92
CA ASN A 434 3.87 -42.58 12.66
C ASN A 434 3.19 -41.47 11.83
N ALA A 435 2.84 -40.33 12.45
CA ALA A 435 2.38 -39.13 11.75
C ALA A 435 3.44 -38.60 10.77
N TYR A 436 4.72 -38.72 11.12
CA TYR A 436 5.85 -38.03 10.51
C TYR A 436 6.84 -38.98 9.79
N ASP A 437 6.74 -40.28 10.06
CA ASP A 437 7.57 -41.41 9.56
C ASP A 437 7.81 -41.48 8.02
N GLY A 438 6.92 -40.94 7.19
CA GLY A 438 7.18 -40.82 5.74
C GLY A 438 7.61 -42.14 5.05
N PRO A 439 8.34 -42.12 3.90
CA PRO A 439 8.90 -43.32 3.26
C PRO A 439 10.33 -43.69 3.68
N VAL A 440 11.01 -42.80 4.42
CA VAL A 440 12.45 -42.81 4.73
C VAL A 440 12.74 -42.04 6.03
N ASN A 441 11.85 -42.06 7.02
CA ASN A 441 11.98 -41.33 8.30
C ASN A 441 12.24 -39.85 8.03
N GLN A 442 11.27 -39.22 7.34
CA GLN A 442 11.51 -37.90 6.76
C GLN A 442 11.33 -36.76 7.78
N GLY A 443 10.57 -36.99 8.85
CA GLY A 443 10.10 -35.94 9.73
C GLY A 443 9.17 -34.95 9.03
N LEU A 444 8.87 -33.88 9.73
CA LEU A 444 8.27 -32.66 9.21
C LEU A 444 9.29 -31.93 8.34
N VAL A 445 8.76 -31.11 7.44
CA VAL A 445 9.55 -30.12 6.72
C VAL A 445 9.09 -28.79 7.30
N PRO A 446 9.87 -28.17 8.20
CA PRO A 446 9.47 -26.95 8.88
C PRO A 446 8.99 -25.89 7.89
N VAL A 447 7.88 -25.25 8.23
CA VAL A 447 7.35 -24.11 7.49
C VAL A 447 8.23 -22.89 7.77
N ASN A 448 8.29 -22.03 6.78
CA ASN A 448 8.81 -20.68 6.89
C ASN A 448 7.78 -19.82 6.15
N THR A 449 6.95 -19.10 6.90
CA THR A 449 5.70 -18.47 6.43
C THR A 449 6.00 -17.33 5.47
N ASP A 450 7.00 -16.52 5.79
CA ASP A 450 7.36 -15.32 5.07
C ASP A 450 8.31 -15.54 3.85
N GLY A 451 9.07 -16.64 3.84
CA GLY A 451 10.07 -16.94 2.82
C GLY A 451 11.46 -16.30 3.01
N ALA A 452 11.74 -15.54 4.09
CA ALA A 452 12.92 -14.66 4.16
C ALA A 452 14.00 -15.04 5.19
N ASP A 453 13.64 -15.64 6.31
CA ASP A 453 14.51 -15.89 7.48
C ASP A 453 14.44 -17.32 8.03
N LEU A 454 14.25 -17.50 9.35
CA LEU A 454 14.34 -18.80 10.00
C LEU A 454 13.04 -19.57 9.78
N PRO A 455 13.05 -20.91 9.86
CA PRO A 455 11.79 -21.64 9.98
C PRO A 455 10.98 -21.15 11.17
N ASP A 456 9.65 -21.24 11.07
CA ASP A 456 8.73 -20.59 12.02
C ASP A 456 9.02 -20.97 13.48
N TYR A 457 9.29 -22.25 13.77
CA TYR A 457 9.64 -22.74 15.13
C TYR A 457 10.95 -22.17 15.73
N LEU A 458 11.65 -21.32 14.98
CA LEU A 458 12.86 -20.62 15.41
C LEU A 458 12.78 -19.11 15.14
N ASP A 459 11.66 -18.63 14.62
CA ASP A 459 11.47 -17.25 14.22
C ASP A 459 10.51 -16.53 15.17
N LEU A 460 10.96 -15.41 15.73
CA LEU A 460 10.20 -14.69 16.76
C LEU A 460 9.12 -13.76 16.18
N ASP A 461 9.01 -13.70 14.84
CA ASP A 461 8.17 -12.80 14.03
C ASP A 461 7.92 -13.52 12.68
N THR A 462 7.14 -14.60 12.72
CA THR A 462 6.99 -15.62 11.67
C THR A 462 6.52 -15.06 10.32
N ASP A 463 5.67 -14.04 10.33
CA ASP A 463 5.17 -13.40 9.11
C ASP A 463 5.83 -12.05 8.78
N ASN A 464 6.77 -11.63 9.64
CA ASN A 464 7.61 -10.44 9.51
C ASN A 464 6.82 -9.13 9.46
N ASP A 465 5.68 -9.06 10.13
CA ASP A 465 4.85 -7.86 10.22
C ASP A 465 5.27 -6.88 11.34
N GLN A 466 6.32 -7.24 12.09
CA GLN A 466 6.90 -6.52 13.22
C GLN A 466 6.11 -6.57 14.53
N VAL A 467 5.04 -7.36 14.62
CA VAL A 467 4.56 -7.88 15.90
C VAL A 467 5.37 -9.15 16.20
N LEU A 468 5.26 -9.69 17.40
CA LEU A 468 6.06 -10.86 17.78
C LEU A 468 5.06 -11.99 17.99
N ASP A 469 5.47 -13.19 17.64
CA ASP A 469 4.62 -14.38 17.72
C ASP A 469 4.12 -14.61 19.16
N ASN A 470 4.96 -14.33 20.16
CA ASN A 470 4.55 -14.33 21.57
C ASN A 470 3.46 -13.32 21.95
N ILE A 471 3.22 -12.27 21.16
CA ILE A 471 2.10 -11.33 21.32
C ILE A 471 0.89 -11.90 20.59
N GLU A 472 1.04 -12.30 19.34
CA GLU A 472 -0.05 -12.70 18.45
C GLU A 472 -0.64 -14.06 18.78
N GLY A 473 0.21 -15.05 19.05
CA GLY A 473 -0.19 -16.38 19.50
C GLY A 473 -0.83 -16.39 20.89
N ASN A 474 -0.64 -15.34 21.69
CA ASN A 474 -1.03 -15.32 23.09
C ASN A 474 -1.97 -14.16 23.51
N ASP A 475 -2.41 -13.28 22.61
CA ASP A 475 -3.39 -12.22 22.89
C ASP A 475 -4.82 -12.64 22.51
N PHE A 476 -5.46 -13.41 23.38
CA PHE A 476 -6.83 -13.90 23.19
C PHE A 476 -7.90 -12.81 23.35
N ASN A 477 -7.53 -11.65 23.86
CA ASN A 477 -8.45 -10.55 24.15
C ASN A 477 -8.30 -9.36 23.21
N PHE A 478 -7.29 -9.43 22.32
CA PHE A 478 -7.00 -8.50 21.24
C PHE A 478 -6.78 -7.06 21.76
N ASP A 479 -6.04 -6.92 22.86
CA ASP A 479 -5.68 -5.61 23.46
C ASP A 479 -4.22 -5.18 23.22
N GLY A 480 -3.52 -5.91 22.35
CA GLY A 480 -2.11 -5.74 21.99
C GLY A 480 -1.16 -6.13 23.12
N ILE A 481 -1.62 -6.95 24.07
CA ILE A 481 -0.83 -7.41 25.22
C ILE A 481 -1.10 -8.92 25.39
N PRO A 482 -0.05 -9.77 25.38
CA PRO A 482 -0.28 -11.20 25.52
C PRO A 482 -0.83 -11.54 26.91
N ASP A 483 -1.82 -12.44 26.92
CA ASP A 483 -2.47 -12.95 28.13
C ASP A 483 -1.55 -13.90 28.91
N GLN A 484 -0.67 -14.60 28.19
CA GLN A 484 0.37 -15.50 28.71
C GLN A 484 1.76 -14.87 28.54
N MET A 485 2.68 -15.19 29.44
CA MET A 485 4.02 -14.59 29.40
C MET A 485 5.04 -15.47 30.12
N PHE A 486 6.24 -15.54 29.54
CA PHE A 486 7.42 -16.17 30.11
C PHE A 486 7.64 -15.87 31.61
N SER A 487 7.72 -16.94 32.40
CA SER A 487 7.85 -16.94 33.86
C SER A 487 9.28 -17.25 34.34
N GLY A 488 10.09 -17.89 33.49
CA GLY A 488 11.43 -18.43 33.74
C GLY A 488 11.43 -19.67 34.63
N THR A 489 10.35 -20.44 34.63
CA THR A 489 10.19 -21.70 35.35
C THR A 489 9.55 -22.69 34.41
N ASP A 490 10.17 -23.86 34.30
CA ASP A 490 9.60 -25.02 33.64
C ASP A 490 9.59 -26.16 34.69
N SER A 491 8.40 -26.68 34.96
CA SER A 491 8.12 -27.59 36.06
C SER A 491 8.33 -29.06 35.70
N ASP A 492 8.24 -29.37 34.42
CA ASP A 492 8.14 -30.70 33.79
C ASP A 492 9.48 -31.13 33.26
N GLY A 493 10.21 -30.16 32.75
CA GLY A 493 11.45 -30.32 32.04
C GLY A 493 11.26 -30.65 30.57
N ASP A 494 10.17 -30.18 29.93
CA ASP A 494 9.87 -30.42 28.51
C ASP A 494 10.26 -29.29 27.57
N GLY A 495 10.67 -28.13 28.10
CA GLY A 495 11.17 -27.00 27.32
C GLY A 495 10.22 -25.80 27.31
N LEU A 496 8.91 -26.06 27.37
CA LEU A 496 7.89 -25.02 27.45
C LEU A 496 7.81 -24.39 28.85
N ASP A 497 7.78 -23.05 28.94
CA ASP A 497 7.71 -22.35 30.22
C ASP A 497 6.31 -22.43 30.89
N ASP A 498 6.27 -22.57 32.22
CA ASP A 498 5.06 -22.55 33.10
C ASP A 498 4.10 -21.36 32.81
N GLY A 499 4.62 -20.28 32.21
CA GLY A 499 3.90 -19.08 31.81
C GLY A 499 2.98 -19.27 30.61
N TYR A 500 3.22 -20.30 29.79
CA TYR A 500 2.47 -20.66 28.60
C TYR A 500 1.58 -21.91 28.81
N GLU A 501 1.91 -22.77 29.80
CA GLU A 501 1.18 -24.00 30.18
C GLU A 501 -0.21 -23.80 30.87
N GLY A 502 -1.05 -22.95 30.28
CA GLY A 502 -2.43 -22.64 30.65
C GLY A 502 -2.91 -23.09 32.04
N GLY A 503 -3.63 -24.22 32.09
CA GLY A 503 -4.37 -24.64 33.29
C GLY A 503 -3.63 -25.61 34.20
N GLU A 504 -2.75 -26.43 33.64
CA GLU A 504 -2.06 -27.55 34.28
C GLU A 504 -0.55 -27.54 33.98
N ILE A 505 0.19 -26.58 34.56
CA ILE A 505 1.68 -26.43 34.59
C ILE A 505 2.57 -27.65 34.99
N ASN A 506 2.02 -28.86 35.00
CA ASN A 506 2.75 -30.10 35.25
C ASN A 506 1.92 -31.32 34.80
N ASP A 507 1.69 -31.43 33.51
CA ASP A 507 0.95 -32.52 32.89
C ASP A 507 1.84 -33.60 32.24
N GLY A 508 3.15 -33.34 32.17
CA GLY A 508 4.18 -34.24 31.65
C GLY A 508 4.75 -33.71 30.34
N PHE A 509 5.38 -34.59 29.56
CA PHE A 509 5.80 -34.25 28.21
C PHE A 509 4.58 -34.34 27.27
N ASP A 510 4.10 -33.21 26.77
CA ASP A 510 3.04 -33.11 25.76
C ASP A 510 3.48 -32.15 24.65
N VAL A 511 3.83 -32.69 23.48
CA VAL A 511 4.47 -31.96 22.37
C VAL A 511 3.64 -30.82 21.78
N ASN A 512 2.34 -30.78 22.08
CA ASN A 512 1.44 -29.70 21.66
C ASN A 512 0.88 -28.90 22.85
N ASP A 513 1.20 -29.30 24.08
CA ASP A 513 0.52 -28.88 25.30
C ASP A 513 -1.02 -28.79 25.08
N GLU A 514 -1.59 -27.59 25.14
CA GLU A 514 -3.03 -27.36 25.05
C GLU A 514 -3.50 -26.94 23.64
N ILE A 515 -2.59 -26.92 22.66
CA ILE A 515 -2.78 -26.46 21.27
C ILE A 515 -3.02 -27.67 20.31
N ASP A 516 -4.07 -28.44 20.58
CA ASP A 516 -4.45 -29.64 19.80
C ASP A 516 -5.10 -29.34 18.43
N ASP A 517 -5.69 -28.15 18.26
CA ASP A 517 -6.36 -27.66 17.06
C ASP A 517 -5.93 -26.21 16.80
N PRO A 518 -4.73 -25.95 16.21
CA PRO A 518 -4.15 -24.61 16.10
C PRO A 518 -5.11 -23.56 15.54
N ALA A 519 -5.87 -23.91 14.49
CA ALA A 519 -6.87 -23.03 13.88
C ALA A 519 -8.03 -22.60 14.81
N GLY A 520 -8.25 -23.31 15.91
CA GLY A 520 -9.32 -23.04 16.88
C GLY A 520 -8.83 -22.70 18.29
N ASP A 521 -7.59 -23.06 18.61
CA ASP A 521 -6.99 -22.87 19.93
C ASP A 521 -6.08 -21.62 19.98
N LEU A 522 -5.56 -21.13 18.84
CA LEU A 522 -4.78 -19.89 18.74
C LEU A 522 -5.65 -18.68 18.33
N PRO A 523 -5.20 -17.45 18.64
CA PRO A 523 -5.86 -16.22 18.20
C PRO A 523 -5.97 -16.10 16.67
N ASN A 524 -7.14 -15.65 16.22
CA ASN A 524 -7.44 -15.28 14.84
C ASN A 524 -8.45 -14.12 14.89
N THR A 525 -8.00 -12.89 14.65
CA THR A 525 -8.79 -11.67 14.82
C THR A 525 -9.88 -11.54 13.76
N ASP A 526 -9.56 -11.73 12.47
CA ASP A 526 -10.52 -11.57 11.37
C ASP A 526 -11.38 -12.82 11.06
N GLY A 527 -11.01 -13.96 11.65
CA GLY A 527 -11.66 -15.26 11.51
C GLY A 527 -11.57 -15.88 10.12
N VAL A 528 -10.72 -15.36 9.23
CA VAL A 528 -10.42 -15.92 7.91
C VAL A 528 -8.91 -16.11 7.75
N ASP A 529 -8.46 -16.36 6.52
CA ASP A 529 -7.05 -16.55 6.16
C ASP A 529 -6.21 -17.45 7.10
N ASP A 530 -5.35 -16.92 7.97
CA ASP A 530 -4.55 -17.71 8.93
C ASP A 530 -4.70 -17.23 10.40
N VAL A 531 -4.01 -17.85 11.35
CA VAL A 531 -3.91 -17.36 12.75
C VAL A 531 -2.95 -16.17 12.82
N ASN A 532 -3.12 -15.30 13.82
CA ASN A 532 -2.49 -13.97 13.81
C ASN A 532 -0.98 -13.97 13.55
N TYR A 533 -0.22 -14.80 14.27
CA TYR A 533 1.26 -14.85 14.12
C TYR A 533 1.75 -15.31 12.73
N ARG A 534 0.82 -15.66 11.83
CA ARG A 534 1.07 -16.06 10.43
C ARG A 534 0.33 -15.16 9.43
N ASP A 535 -0.41 -14.16 9.90
CA ASP A 535 -1.29 -13.33 9.10
C ASP A 535 -0.95 -11.84 9.16
N ILE A 536 -0.32 -11.37 8.08
CA ILE A 536 0.16 -10.00 7.95
C ILE A 536 -0.93 -8.90 8.00
N ASP A 537 -2.23 -9.25 8.05
CA ASP A 537 -3.42 -8.37 8.06
C ASP A 537 -4.45 -8.94 9.06
N ASP A 538 -4.11 -8.81 10.35
CA ASP A 538 -4.78 -9.47 11.47
C ASP A 538 -6.30 -9.24 11.51
N ASP A 539 -6.78 -8.02 11.28
CA ASP A 539 -8.20 -7.67 11.39
C ASP A 539 -8.97 -7.65 10.06
N GLY A 540 -8.25 -7.86 8.95
CA GLY A 540 -8.81 -8.05 7.63
C GLY A 540 -9.32 -6.77 6.98
N ASP A 541 -8.87 -5.59 7.42
CA ASP A 541 -9.26 -4.31 6.85
C ASP A 541 -8.54 -3.98 5.53
N GLY A 542 -7.53 -4.77 5.17
CA GLY A 542 -6.72 -4.64 3.96
C GLY A 542 -5.43 -3.80 4.11
N VAL A 543 -5.10 -3.35 5.31
CA VAL A 543 -3.84 -2.72 5.71
C VAL A 543 -3.03 -3.76 6.46
N THR A 544 -1.73 -3.87 6.18
CA THR A 544 -0.91 -4.84 6.93
C THR A 544 -0.64 -4.33 8.35
N THR A 545 -0.53 -5.22 9.33
CA THR A 545 -0.18 -4.91 10.72
C THR A 545 1.07 -4.02 10.80
N GLU A 546 2.09 -4.31 9.97
CA GLU A 546 3.29 -3.48 9.82
C GLU A 546 2.96 -2.02 9.48
N GLN A 547 2.07 -1.82 8.49
CA GLN A 547 1.69 -0.52 7.99
C GLN A 547 0.82 0.23 8.99
N GLU A 548 -0.05 -0.47 9.71
CA GLU A 548 -0.86 0.11 10.78
C GLU A 548 -0.03 0.64 11.95
N LYS A 549 1.03 -0.10 12.30
CA LYS A 549 2.01 0.36 13.28
C LYS A 549 2.74 1.64 12.83
N GLU A 550 2.99 1.80 11.53
CA GLU A 550 3.52 3.05 10.97
C GLU A 550 2.48 4.19 11.02
N ASP A 551 1.22 3.87 10.70
CA ASP A 551 0.09 4.79 10.65
C ASP A 551 -0.46 5.16 12.03
N LEU A 552 -0.06 4.41 13.07
CA LEU A 552 -0.53 4.49 14.45
C LEU A 552 -2.02 4.15 14.59
N THR A 553 -2.49 3.21 13.76
CA THR A 553 -3.80 2.57 13.86
C THR A 553 -3.70 1.27 14.65
N ASN A 554 -4.82 0.59 14.89
CA ASN A 554 -4.89 -0.57 15.76
C ASN A 554 -5.13 -1.85 14.97
N PRO A 555 -4.15 -2.77 14.88
CA PRO A 555 -4.22 -3.96 14.02
C PRO A 555 -5.21 -5.04 14.47
N TYR A 556 -5.95 -4.75 15.53
CA TYR A 556 -6.96 -5.62 16.08
C TYR A 556 -8.37 -5.01 16.02
N ASP A 557 -8.53 -3.85 15.37
CA ASP A 557 -9.79 -3.13 15.23
C ASP A 557 -10.01 -2.74 13.75
N PRO A 558 -10.83 -3.50 13.01
CA PRO A 558 -10.97 -3.31 11.56
C PRO A 558 -11.68 -2.01 11.16
N CYS A 559 -12.00 -1.17 12.13
CA CYS A 559 -12.57 0.16 11.94
C CYS A 559 -11.58 1.29 12.24
N ASP A 560 -10.39 1.00 12.76
CA ASP A 560 -9.32 1.96 12.99
C ASP A 560 -8.25 1.78 11.93
N TYR A 561 -8.42 2.42 10.76
CA TYR A 561 -7.48 2.30 9.64
C TYR A 561 -7.44 3.53 8.77
N ILE A 562 -6.41 3.62 7.91
CA ILE A 562 -6.28 4.68 6.91
C ILE A 562 -6.69 4.15 5.53
N PRO A 563 -7.79 4.64 4.92
CA PRO A 563 -8.26 4.16 3.62
C PRO A 563 -7.23 4.22 2.48
N GLU A 564 -6.32 5.19 2.51
CA GLU A 564 -5.23 5.29 1.53
C GLU A 564 -4.13 4.24 1.69
N SER A 565 -4.03 3.61 2.86
CA SER A 565 -3.03 2.58 3.19
C SER A 565 -3.49 1.16 2.84
N VAL A 566 -4.75 0.98 2.43
CA VAL A 566 -5.29 -0.33 2.03
C VAL A 566 -4.56 -0.85 0.78
N THR A 567 -3.82 -1.95 0.93
CA THR A 567 -3.07 -2.61 -0.14
C THR A 567 -3.51 -4.05 -0.41
N LEU A 568 -4.17 -4.68 0.55
CA LEU A 568 -4.69 -6.05 0.50
C LEU A 568 -6.21 -6.07 0.26
N ASN A 569 -6.77 -7.28 0.19
CA ASN A 569 -8.21 -7.43 -0.01
C ASN A 569 -8.90 -7.56 1.35
N GLN A 570 -9.62 -6.50 1.73
CA GLN A 570 -10.46 -6.53 2.93
C GLN A 570 -11.44 -7.71 2.93
N ASN A 571 -11.48 -8.44 4.03
CA ASN A 571 -12.11 -9.75 4.20
C ASN A 571 -12.71 -9.86 5.63
N GLY A 572 -12.79 -11.08 6.18
CA GLY A 572 -13.01 -11.32 7.62
C GLY A 572 -14.07 -10.50 8.36
N VAL A 573 -13.70 -10.08 9.56
CA VAL A 573 -14.52 -9.27 10.47
C VAL A 573 -14.83 -7.91 9.87
N TYR A 574 -13.87 -7.28 9.17
CA TYR A 574 -14.04 -6.00 8.46
C TYR A 574 -15.34 -5.95 7.65
N LEU A 575 -15.60 -6.94 6.79
CA LEU A 575 -16.78 -6.92 5.92
C LEU A 575 -18.12 -6.91 6.68
N THR A 576 -18.13 -7.43 7.90
CA THR A 576 -19.33 -7.51 8.76
C THR A 576 -19.42 -6.40 9.79
N ALA A 577 -18.38 -5.57 9.92
CA ALA A 577 -18.36 -4.40 10.78
C ALA A 577 -19.25 -3.27 10.24
N ASP A 578 -19.53 -2.31 11.10
CA ASP A 578 -20.30 -1.07 10.88
C ASP A 578 -19.49 0.01 11.58
N CYS A 579 -18.51 0.55 10.85
CA CYS A 579 -17.41 1.31 11.44
C CYS A 579 -17.78 2.74 11.82
N ASP A 580 -18.72 3.35 11.11
CA ASP A 580 -19.22 4.69 11.38
C ASP A 580 -20.51 4.70 12.24
N GLY A 581 -21.14 3.53 12.44
CA GLY A 581 -22.31 3.33 13.27
C GLY A 581 -23.63 3.70 12.59
N ASP A 582 -23.66 3.88 11.27
CA ASP A 582 -24.84 4.26 10.50
C ASP A 582 -25.90 3.12 10.36
N GLY A 583 -25.54 1.91 10.80
CA GLY A 583 -26.36 0.72 10.79
C GLY A 583 -26.27 -0.11 9.50
N VAL A 584 -25.40 0.26 8.56
CA VAL A 584 -25.02 -0.46 7.35
C VAL A 584 -23.67 -1.15 7.61
N THR A 585 -23.43 -2.28 6.95
CA THR A 585 -22.15 -2.99 7.11
C THR A 585 -21.19 -2.60 6.00
N ASN A 586 -19.88 -2.63 6.25
CA ASN A 586 -18.84 -2.30 5.27
C ASN A 586 -19.02 -3.08 3.94
N GLU A 587 -19.46 -4.35 3.98
CA GLU A 587 -19.81 -5.12 2.76
C GLU A 587 -20.91 -4.46 1.92
N ASN A 588 -22.00 -3.99 2.55
CA ASN A 588 -23.13 -3.36 1.85
C ASN A 588 -22.76 -1.97 1.34
N GLU A 589 -21.97 -1.22 2.10
CA GLU A 589 -21.47 0.09 1.68
C GLU A 589 -20.55 -0.01 0.47
N LYS A 590 -19.67 -1.01 0.46
CA LYS A 590 -18.86 -1.35 -0.71
C LYS A 590 -19.72 -1.72 -1.92
N GLU A 591 -20.85 -2.40 -1.73
CA GLU A 591 -21.80 -2.68 -2.82
C GLU A 591 -22.52 -1.42 -3.32
N ASP A 592 -22.85 -0.49 -2.43
CA ASP A 592 -23.55 0.76 -2.73
C ASP A 592 -22.62 1.88 -3.22
N GLY A 593 -21.32 1.76 -2.95
CA GLY A 593 -20.31 2.77 -3.21
C GLY A 593 -20.35 3.94 -2.23
N THR A 594 -20.72 3.66 -0.98
CA THR A 594 -20.66 4.60 0.15
C THR A 594 -19.40 4.35 0.99
N ASP A 595 -19.03 5.28 1.86
CA ASP A 595 -17.78 5.28 2.63
C ASP A 595 -17.97 4.73 4.06
N PRO A 596 -17.38 3.56 4.40
CA PRO A 596 -17.54 2.93 5.72
C PRO A 596 -17.06 3.70 6.94
N LEU A 597 -16.35 4.81 6.73
CA LEU A 597 -15.88 5.68 7.80
C LEU A 597 -16.61 7.04 7.83
N ASP A 598 -17.56 7.29 6.93
CA ASP A 598 -18.36 8.51 6.89
C ASP A 598 -19.83 8.23 7.28
N PRO A 599 -20.23 8.52 8.54
CA PRO A 599 -21.59 8.24 9.04
C PRO A 599 -22.71 8.95 8.27
N CYS A 600 -22.37 9.88 7.38
CA CYS A 600 -23.31 10.62 6.56
C CYS A 600 -23.34 10.19 5.09
N ASP A 601 -22.43 9.30 4.66
CA ASP A 601 -22.47 8.66 3.34
C ASP A 601 -22.99 7.24 3.48
N TYR A 602 -24.31 7.07 3.39
CA TYR A 602 -24.92 5.75 3.47
C TYR A 602 -26.20 5.61 2.67
N ASN A 603 -26.65 4.36 2.53
CA ASN A 603 -27.92 4.03 1.90
C ASN A 603 -28.97 3.61 2.95
N PRO A 604 -29.99 4.46 3.21
CA PRO A 604 -31.04 4.14 4.18
C PRO A 604 -31.84 2.86 3.88
N GLU A 605 -31.81 2.32 2.65
CA GLU A 605 -32.48 1.04 2.32
C GLU A 605 -31.71 -0.19 2.85
N HIS A 606 -30.43 -0.05 3.20
CA HIS A 606 -29.55 -1.14 3.64
C HIS A 606 -29.21 -1.12 5.14
N ILE A 607 -29.85 -0.24 5.92
CA ILE A 607 -29.76 -0.28 7.39
C ILE A 607 -30.29 -1.63 7.88
N THR A 608 -29.40 -2.45 8.42
CA THR A 608 -29.72 -3.78 8.99
C THR A 608 -29.32 -3.93 10.45
N LEU A 609 -28.44 -3.05 10.94
CA LEU A 609 -27.98 -2.98 12.32
C LEU A 609 -28.61 -1.79 13.07
N ASP A 610 -28.41 -1.76 14.38
CA ASP A 610 -28.88 -0.66 15.23
C ASP A 610 -27.87 0.48 15.16
N GLN A 611 -28.26 1.60 14.54
CA GLN A 611 -27.48 2.85 14.51
C GLN A 611 -26.93 3.27 15.88
N SER A 612 -25.65 3.62 15.92
CA SER A 612 -24.89 3.90 17.14
C SER A 612 -23.70 4.84 16.89
N GLY A 613 -22.79 4.98 17.86
CA GLY A 613 -21.50 5.63 17.64
C GLY A 613 -21.54 7.03 17.03
N ASP A 614 -20.63 7.26 16.08
CA ASP A 614 -20.38 8.54 15.43
C ASP A 614 -21.58 9.02 14.62
N TYR A 615 -22.34 8.09 14.01
CA TYR A 615 -23.62 8.40 13.39
C TYR A 615 -24.57 9.18 14.28
N LEU A 616 -24.70 8.84 15.56
CA LEU A 616 -25.65 9.53 16.45
C LEU A 616 -25.20 10.96 16.81
N GLU A 617 -23.89 11.23 16.78
CA GLU A 617 -23.32 12.55 17.08
C GLU A 617 -23.20 13.45 15.83
N ALA A 618 -23.28 12.86 14.64
CA ALA A 618 -23.23 13.56 13.37
C ALA A 618 -24.49 14.41 13.10
N ASP A 619 -24.33 15.37 12.18
CA ASP A 619 -25.36 16.27 11.63
C ASP A 619 -25.21 16.17 10.10
N CYS A 620 -25.89 15.19 9.51
CA CYS A 620 -25.58 14.72 8.16
C CYS A 620 -26.13 15.61 7.05
N ASP A 621 -27.21 16.33 7.30
CA ASP A 621 -27.77 17.29 6.36
C ASP A 621 -27.31 18.74 6.65
N GLY A 622 -26.61 18.95 7.76
CA GLY A 622 -25.96 20.19 8.12
C GLY A 622 -26.92 21.26 8.62
N ASP A 623 -28.10 20.88 9.12
CA ASP A 623 -29.12 21.79 9.63
C ASP A 623 -28.84 22.25 11.08
N GLY A 624 -27.87 21.65 11.77
CA GLY A 624 -27.49 21.93 13.14
C GLY A 624 -28.19 21.08 14.20
N VAL A 625 -28.99 20.09 13.82
CA VAL A 625 -29.60 19.05 14.66
C VAL A 625 -28.79 17.76 14.47
N THR A 626 -28.53 17.02 15.55
CA THR A 626 -27.80 15.76 15.43
C THR A 626 -28.75 14.62 15.08
N ASN A 627 -28.26 13.58 14.42
CA ASN A 627 -29.04 12.41 14.06
C ASN A 627 -29.72 11.75 15.28
N GLU A 628 -29.11 11.82 16.50
CA GLU A 628 -29.75 11.38 17.74
C GLU A 628 -31.04 12.17 18.05
N ASP A 629 -30.97 13.50 17.98
CA ASP A 629 -32.10 14.39 18.26
C ASP A 629 -33.18 14.23 17.18
N GLU A 630 -32.79 14.09 15.92
CA GLU A 630 -33.71 13.86 14.81
C GLU A 630 -34.45 12.53 14.90
N LYS A 631 -33.76 11.48 15.35
CA LYS A 631 -34.37 10.19 15.64
C LYS A 631 -35.39 10.28 16.78
N GLU A 632 -35.17 11.15 17.78
CA GLU A 632 -36.15 11.41 18.85
C GLU A 632 -37.36 12.21 18.32
N ASP A 633 -37.13 13.19 17.45
CA ASP A 633 -38.15 14.07 16.88
C ASP A 633 -38.95 13.42 15.75
N GLY A 634 -38.37 12.42 15.09
CA GLY A 634 -38.92 11.76 13.91
C GLY A 634 -38.78 12.59 12.63
N THR A 635 -37.70 13.37 12.53
CA THR A 635 -37.26 14.10 11.33
C THR A 635 -36.27 13.26 10.52
N ASP A 636 -35.87 13.72 9.32
CA ASP A 636 -35.07 12.96 8.35
C ASP A 636 -33.62 13.48 8.30
N PRO A 637 -32.61 12.71 8.78
CA PRO A 637 -31.21 13.15 8.86
C PRO A 637 -30.48 13.46 7.55
N LEU A 638 -31.17 13.33 6.42
CA LEU A 638 -30.66 13.64 5.09
C LEU A 638 -31.46 14.76 4.40
N ASP A 639 -32.45 15.36 5.08
CA ASP A 639 -33.29 16.46 4.58
C ASP A 639 -33.20 17.68 5.50
N SER A 640 -32.30 18.59 5.13
CA SER A 640 -31.95 19.78 5.92
C SER A 640 -33.10 20.76 6.20
N CYS A 641 -34.28 20.52 5.64
CA CYS A 641 -35.49 21.30 5.87
C CYS A 641 -36.58 20.54 6.64
N ASP A 642 -36.36 19.27 7.00
CA ASP A 642 -37.21 18.51 7.93
C ASP A 642 -36.54 18.50 9.31
N PHE A 643 -36.76 19.53 10.13
CA PHE A 643 -36.11 19.60 11.45
C PHE A 643 -36.97 20.29 12.52
N VAL A 644 -36.51 20.22 13.77
CA VAL A 644 -37.10 20.97 14.89
C VAL A 644 -36.15 22.08 15.34
N LEU A 645 -36.50 23.33 15.04
CA LEU A 645 -35.70 24.53 15.36
C LEU A 645 -35.24 24.63 16.83
N ALA A 646 -35.98 24.06 17.78
CA ALA A 646 -35.61 24.06 19.19
C ALA A 646 -34.43 23.14 19.55
N HIS A 647 -34.08 22.19 18.66
CA HIS A 647 -33.02 21.20 18.83
C HIS A 647 -31.81 21.45 17.93
N GLN A 648 -31.77 22.58 17.18
CA GLN A 648 -30.54 23.07 16.55
C GLN A 648 -29.52 23.48 17.62
N THR A 649 -28.78 22.51 18.13
CA THR A 649 -27.78 22.68 19.20
C THR A 649 -26.35 22.74 18.66
N VAL A 650 -26.14 22.27 17.43
CA VAL A 650 -24.90 22.35 16.66
C VAL A 650 -24.94 23.59 15.74
N THR A 651 -23.80 23.98 15.18
CA THR A 651 -23.73 25.12 14.27
C THR A 651 -24.13 24.66 12.86
N PRO A 652 -25.19 25.21 12.25
CA PRO A 652 -25.61 24.83 10.91
C PRO A 652 -24.55 25.13 9.85
N SER A 653 -24.57 24.35 8.77
CA SER A 653 -23.68 24.45 7.62
C SER A 653 -23.94 25.70 6.78
N ASN A 654 -22.96 26.09 5.94
CA ASN A 654 -23.16 27.19 4.99
C ASN A 654 -24.22 26.83 3.93
N THR A 655 -24.32 25.56 3.54
CA THR A 655 -25.34 25.10 2.59
C THR A 655 -26.74 25.30 3.16
N TRP A 656 -26.95 24.94 4.43
CA TRP A 656 -28.20 25.19 5.12
C TRP A 656 -28.47 26.69 5.25
N ASN A 657 -27.46 27.49 5.64
CA ASN A 657 -27.57 28.94 5.77
C ASN A 657 -28.01 29.63 4.46
N ASP A 658 -27.53 29.15 3.30
CA ASP A 658 -27.86 29.68 1.97
C ASP A 658 -29.19 29.13 1.40
N THR A 659 -29.79 28.14 2.05
CA THR A 659 -31.06 27.51 1.63
C THR A 659 -32.26 28.31 2.16
N ASP A 660 -33.40 28.17 1.48
CA ASP A 660 -34.70 28.73 1.85
C ASP A 660 -35.67 27.54 2.03
N CYS A 661 -35.88 27.14 3.29
CA CYS A 661 -36.58 25.89 3.60
C CYS A 661 -38.11 26.00 3.48
N ASP A 662 -38.68 27.16 3.77
CA ASP A 662 -40.13 27.36 3.71
C ASP A 662 -40.62 28.01 2.39
N GLY A 663 -39.67 28.49 1.58
CA GLY A 663 -39.87 28.95 0.23
C GLY A 663 -40.36 30.38 0.13
N ASP A 664 -40.17 31.21 1.14
CA ASP A 664 -40.62 32.61 1.19
C ASP A 664 -39.67 33.61 0.49
N GLY A 665 -38.51 33.14 0.04
CA GLY A 665 -37.46 33.91 -0.63
C GLY A 665 -36.42 34.55 0.31
N VAL A 666 -36.44 34.24 1.60
CA VAL A 666 -35.43 34.60 2.60
C VAL A 666 -34.57 33.37 2.88
N THR A 667 -33.26 33.56 3.01
CA THR A 667 -32.36 32.46 3.37
C THR A 667 -32.43 32.19 4.87
N ASN A 668 -32.23 30.95 5.28
CA ASN A 668 -32.23 30.53 6.69
C ASN A 668 -31.27 31.38 7.57
N GLU A 669 -30.12 31.84 7.04
CA GLU A 669 -29.21 32.74 7.78
C GLU A 669 -29.82 34.12 8.04
N ASP A 670 -30.40 34.75 7.02
CA ASP A 670 -31.06 36.05 7.13
C ASP A 670 -32.22 35.99 8.15
N GLU A 671 -32.98 34.90 8.15
CA GLU A 671 -34.08 34.71 9.10
C GLU A 671 -33.60 34.55 10.53
N LYS A 672 -32.49 33.83 10.72
CA LYS A 672 -31.83 33.71 12.01
C LYS A 672 -31.28 35.06 12.51
N GLU A 673 -30.78 35.92 11.61
CA GLU A 673 -30.27 37.25 11.97
C GLU A 673 -31.38 38.21 12.40
N ASP A 674 -32.53 38.19 11.71
CA ASP A 674 -33.64 39.10 12.00
C ASP A 674 -34.71 38.52 12.95
N GLY A 675 -34.63 37.22 13.25
CA GLY A 675 -35.39 36.51 14.27
C GLY A 675 -36.74 35.96 13.81
N THR A 676 -36.82 35.62 12.54
CA THR A 676 -37.93 34.94 11.84
C THR A 676 -37.73 33.40 11.85
N ASP A 677 -38.74 32.62 11.43
CA ASP A 677 -38.77 31.16 11.59
C ASP A 677 -38.58 30.45 10.23
N PRO A 678 -37.43 29.79 9.98
CA PRO A 678 -37.10 29.19 8.68
C PRO A 678 -37.99 28.05 8.17
N LEU A 679 -39.01 27.68 8.95
CA LEU A 679 -39.99 26.67 8.62
C LEU A 679 -41.42 27.23 8.56
N ASP A 680 -41.63 28.53 8.79
CA ASP A 680 -42.93 29.20 8.71
C ASP A 680 -42.93 30.28 7.61
N PRO A 681 -43.48 29.99 6.42
CA PRO A 681 -43.43 30.88 5.25
C PRO A 681 -44.19 32.20 5.43
N CYS A 682 -44.84 32.40 6.57
CA CYS A 682 -45.55 33.60 6.96
C CYS A 682 -44.88 34.39 8.10
N ASP A 683 -43.80 33.89 8.69
CA ASP A 683 -43.01 34.59 9.70
C ASP A 683 -41.68 35.03 9.09
N TYR A 684 -41.72 36.06 8.24
CA TYR A 684 -40.53 36.52 7.52
C TYR A 684 -40.39 38.04 7.49
N ASN A 685 -39.22 38.52 7.09
CA ASN A 685 -38.93 39.94 6.92
C ASN A 685 -38.87 40.34 5.44
N PRO A 686 -39.82 41.14 4.94
CA PRO A 686 -39.85 41.57 3.54
C PRO A 686 -38.62 42.36 3.08
N GLU A 687 -37.84 42.96 3.99
CA GLU A 687 -36.58 43.65 3.64
C GLU A 687 -35.41 42.68 3.39
N SER A 688 -35.52 41.42 3.82
CA SER A 688 -34.50 40.35 3.71
C SER A 688 -34.74 39.40 2.54
N VAL A 689 -35.82 39.56 1.77
CA VAL A 689 -36.09 38.71 0.59
C VAL A 689 -35.06 38.97 -0.50
N THR A 690 -34.17 38.01 -0.73
CA THR A 690 -33.10 38.07 -1.73
C THR A 690 -33.22 36.98 -2.80
N LEU A 691 -33.95 35.90 -2.51
CA LEU A 691 -34.26 34.81 -3.43
C LEU A 691 -35.63 34.99 -4.07
N THR A 692 -35.96 34.11 -5.02
CA THR A 692 -37.29 34.10 -5.66
C THR A 692 -38.21 33.19 -4.83
N PRO A 693 -39.32 33.71 -4.27
CA PRO A 693 -40.26 32.89 -3.51
C PRO A 693 -40.83 31.73 -4.34
N THR A 694 -41.19 30.65 -3.67
CA THR A 694 -41.71 29.43 -4.29
C THR A 694 -43.18 29.58 -4.71
N VAL A 695 -43.63 28.69 -5.58
CA VAL A 695 -45.04 28.63 -6.01
C VAL A 695 -45.98 28.29 -4.85
N ASP A 696 -45.50 27.54 -3.86
CA ASP A 696 -46.28 27.19 -2.68
C ASP A 696 -46.46 28.39 -1.76
N TRP A 697 -45.43 29.23 -1.61
CA TRP A 697 -45.54 30.53 -0.94
C TRP A 697 -46.51 31.49 -1.66
N GLU A 698 -46.43 31.59 -2.99
CA GLU A 698 -47.28 32.49 -3.80
C GLU A 698 -48.79 32.25 -3.61
N VAL A 699 -49.21 31.04 -3.25
CA VAL A 699 -50.62 30.68 -3.06
C VAL A 699 -51.09 30.69 -1.60
N LEU A 700 -50.20 30.98 -0.65
CA LEU A 700 -50.55 31.23 0.76
C LEU A 700 -51.20 32.61 0.94
N ASP A 701 -51.80 32.82 2.12
CA ASP A 701 -52.48 34.07 2.53
C ASP A 701 -52.10 34.32 4.00
N CYS A 702 -50.94 34.96 4.19
CA CYS A 702 -50.29 35.05 5.50
C CYS A 702 -51.04 35.98 6.47
N ASP A 703 -51.58 37.10 5.97
CA ASP A 703 -52.34 38.04 6.79
C ASP A 703 -53.84 37.69 6.91
N ASN A 704 -54.28 36.66 6.17
CA ASN A 704 -55.63 36.12 6.10
C ASN A 704 -56.69 37.11 5.57
N ASP A 705 -56.33 38.04 4.71
CA ASP A 705 -57.24 39.02 4.14
C ASP A 705 -57.98 38.52 2.87
N GLY A 706 -57.58 37.35 2.38
CA GLY A 706 -58.18 36.65 1.25
C GLY A 706 -57.50 36.93 -0.09
N ASN A 707 -56.45 37.73 -0.15
CA ASN A 707 -55.56 37.88 -1.29
C ASN A 707 -54.32 37.00 -1.09
N PRO A 708 -53.96 36.14 -2.07
CA PRO A 708 -52.79 35.31 -1.93
C PRO A 708 -51.50 36.11 -2.11
N ASN A 709 -50.45 35.73 -1.39
CA ASN A 709 -49.15 36.42 -1.30
C ASN A 709 -48.59 36.88 -2.66
N GLY A 710 -48.70 36.04 -3.70
CA GLY A 710 -48.18 36.36 -5.05
C GLY A 710 -48.91 37.51 -5.77
N THR A 711 -50.14 37.83 -5.37
CA THR A 711 -50.90 39.00 -5.84
C THR A 711 -51.12 40.05 -4.76
N ASP A 712 -50.57 39.84 -3.58
CA ASP A 712 -50.76 40.67 -2.39
C ASP A 712 -49.76 41.84 -2.35
N PRO A 713 -50.24 43.11 -2.36
CA PRO A 713 -49.42 44.28 -2.14
C PRO A 713 -48.69 44.37 -0.77
N ASP A 714 -49.20 43.73 0.28
CA ASP A 714 -48.64 43.67 1.64
C ASP A 714 -48.97 42.30 2.32
N PRO A 715 -48.24 41.21 1.96
CA PRO A 715 -48.57 39.83 2.36
C PRO A 715 -48.68 39.56 3.87
N LEU A 716 -48.13 40.44 4.72
CA LEU A 716 -48.10 40.26 6.19
C LEU A 716 -49.12 41.14 6.92
N VAL A 717 -49.70 42.16 6.26
CA VAL A 717 -50.54 43.15 6.94
C VAL A 717 -51.70 43.62 6.09
N ALA A 718 -52.90 43.16 6.43
CA ALA A 718 -54.11 43.55 5.73
C ALA A 718 -54.36 45.06 5.71
N THR A 719 -54.25 45.66 4.52
CA THR A 719 -54.36 47.09 4.33
C THR A 719 -55.58 47.52 3.50
N ALA A 720 -56.01 48.76 3.70
CA ALA A 720 -56.93 49.44 2.80
C ALA A 720 -56.39 50.85 2.59
N ARG A 721 -56.36 51.32 1.35
CA ARG A 721 -55.73 52.58 0.94
C ARG A 721 -56.79 53.60 0.52
N ASP A 722 -56.51 54.87 0.80
CA ASP A 722 -57.47 55.94 0.53
C ASP A 722 -57.73 56.11 -0.97
N ASP A 723 -58.98 56.00 -1.39
CA ASP A 723 -59.40 56.28 -2.76
C ASP A 723 -59.72 57.76 -3.00
N SER A 724 -59.73 58.13 -4.28
CA SER A 724 -60.28 59.42 -4.69
C SER A 724 -61.11 59.33 -5.96
N GLY A 725 -62.09 60.23 -6.07
CA GLY A 725 -62.91 60.37 -7.26
C GLY A 725 -63.41 61.80 -7.44
N SER A 726 -64.01 62.06 -8.60
CA SER A 726 -64.69 63.34 -8.83
C SER A 726 -65.94 63.13 -9.64
N THR A 727 -66.96 63.96 -9.38
CA THR A 727 -68.20 63.91 -10.14
C THR A 727 -68.93 65.25 -10.12
N PRO A 728 -69.63 65.65 -11.19
CA PRO A 728 -70.56 66.77 -11.12
C PRO A 728 -71.68 66.52 -10.11
N ALA A 729 -72.20 67.58 -9.47
CA ALA A 729 -73.36 67.45 -8.60
C ALA A 729 -74.54 66.76 -9.32
N LEU A 730 -75.21 65.83 -8.63
CA LEU A 730 -76.30 64.98 -9.13
C LEU A 730 -75.92 63.91 -10.16
N THR A 731 -74.63 63.68 -10.41
CA THR A 731 -74.16 62.60 -11.30
C THR A 731 -73.53 61.49 -10.45
N GLU A 732 -74.02 60.27 -10.60
CA GLU A 732 -73.47 59.10 -9.91
C GLU A 732 -72.06 58.80 -10.39
N VAL A 733 -71.18 58.42 -9.47
CA VAL A 733 -69.81 57.97 -9.74
C VAL A 733 -69.61 56.57 -9.16
N ALA A 734 -68.93 55.72 -9.91
CA ALA A 734 -68.46 54.42 -9.44
C ALA A 734 -66.94 54.49 -9.33
N ILE A 735 -66.40 54.06 -8.19
CA ILE A 735 -64.97 54.03 -7.88
C ILE A 735 -64.66 52.58 -7.50
N ASN A 736 -63.65 51.97 -8.11
CA ASN A 736 -63.19 50.66 -7.67
C ASN A 736 -62.35 50.89 -6.41
N ILE A 737 -62.89 50.50 -5.25
CA ILE A 737 -62.25 50.76 -3.95
C ILE A 737 -61.40 49.58 -3.49
N LEU A 738 -61.37 48.49 -4.27
CA LEU A 738 -60.51 47.34 -4.02
C LEU A 738 -59.33 47.26 -4.99
N GLU A 739 -59.17 48.23 -5.90
CA GLU A 739 -58.11 48.18 -6.92
C GLU A 739 -56.71 48.44 -6.35
N ASN A 740 -56.66 49.18 -5.25
CA ASN A 740 -55.47 49.61 -4.52
C ASN A 740 -55.49 49.16 -3.06
N ASP A 741 -56.49 48.36 -2.68
CA ASP A 741 -56.55 47.67 -1.40
C ASP A 741 -55.94 46.30 -1.56
N ASP A 742 -55.61 45.72 -0.40
CA ASP A 742 -55.08 44.38 -0.25
C ASP A 742 -56.12 43.29 -0.50
N TYR A 743 -57.41 43.63 -0.53
CA TYR A 743 -58.49 42.67 -0.61
C TYR A 743 -58.99 42.46 -2.04
N LEU A 744 -59.20 41.21 -2.44
CA LEU A 744 -59.81 40.89 -3.73
C LEU A 744 -61.35 40.91 -3.70
N PRO A 745 -62.04 41.24 -4.82
CA PRO A 745 -63.49 41.11 -4.92
C PRO A 745 -63.95 39.65 -4.99
N ASN A 746 -65.20 39.36 -4.62
CA ASN A 746 -65.73 37.98 -4.54
C ASN A 746 -65.86 37.26 -5.90
N ASN A 747 -65.67 37.95 -7.03
CA ASN A 747 -65.67 37.33 -8.36
C ASN A 747 -64.27 37.06 -8.91
N ASP A 748 -63.24 37.49 -8.19
CA ASP A 748 -61.86 37.22 -8.53
C ASP A 748 -61.58 35.73 -8.28
N PRO A 749 -61.04 34.98 -9.26
CA PRO A 749 -60.73 33.57 -9.08
C PRO A 749 -59.69 33.30 -8.00
N ASP A 750 -58.85 34.29 -7.68
CA ASP A 750 -57.72 34.12 -6.75
C ASP A 750 -58.10 34.53 -5.31
N ASN A 751 -59.32 35.03 -5.09
CA ASN A 751 -59.82 35.34 -3.74
C ASN A 751 -60.02 34.07 -2.90
N LEU A 752 -59.17 33.88 -1.89
CA LEU A 752 -59.20 32.76 -0.95
C LEU A 752 -60.24 32.94 0.19
N GLY A 753 -60.87 34.11 0.25
CA GLY A 753 -61.76 34.59 1.30
C GLY A 753 -63.23 34.77 0.92
N ILE A 754 -63.94 35.51 1.77
CA ILE A 754 -65.24 36.14 1.45
C ILE A 754 -65.15 37.61 1.86
N THR A 755 -65.09 38.48 0.85
CA THR A 755 -64.96 39.93 1.02
C THR A 755 -66.32 40.55 1.33
N THR A 756 -66.37 41.35 2.40
CA THR A 756 -67.55 42.14 2.78
C THR A 756 -67.21 43.61 2.92
N LEU A 757 -68.11 44.49 2.46
CA LEU A 757 -67.89 45.93 2.43
C LEU A 757 -68.97 46.67 3.22
N SER A 758 -68.55 47.60 4.08
CA SER A 758 -69.48 48.38 4.89
C SER A 758 -69.03 49.84 5.07
N THR A 759 -70.00 50.75 5.21
CA THR A 759 -69.69 52.15 5.57
C THR A 759 -69.59 52.28 7.08
N ILE A 760 -68.46 52.79 7.57
CA ILE A 760 -68.23 53.02 9.00
C ILE A 760 -68.18 54.51 9.38
N GLY A 761 -68.13 55.43 8.40
CA GLY A 761 -68.13 56.87 8.63
C GLY A 761 -68.09 57.72 7.37
N GLY A 762 -67.87 59.03 7.51
CA GLY A 762 -67.74 59.98 6.39
C GLY A 762 -68.61 61.23 6.51
N SER A 763 -68.43 62.16 5.57
CA SER A 763 -69.19 63.42 5.45
C SER A 763 -70.24 63.41 4.34
N ALA A 764 -70.24 62.38 3.47
CA ALA A 764 -71.20 62.23 2.39
C ALA A 764 -72.65 62.05 2.90
N LEU A 765 -73.58 62.82 2.32
CA LEU A 765 -75.03 62.81 2.56
C LEU A 765 -75.81 62.15 1.41
N GLY A 766 -75.15 61.86 0.29
CA GLY A 766 -75.69 61.15 -0.86
C GLY A 766 -75.99 59.67 -0.60
N THR A 767 -76.36 58.93 -1.64
CA THR A 767 -76.61 57.48 -1.54
C THR A 767 -75.34 56.71 -1.86
N ILE A 768 -74.99 55.73 -1.03
CA ILE A 768 -73.81 54.87 -1.15
C ILE A 768 -74.27 53.41 -1.30
N SER A 769 -73.66 52.67 -2.21
CA SER A 769 -73.83 51.22 -2.34
C SER A 769 -72.52 50.55 -2.75
N PHE A 770 -72.26 49.37 -2.21
CA PHE A 770 -71.10 48.55 -2.57
C PHE A 770 -71.52 47.38 -3.45
N ASN A 771 -70.62 46.99 -4.35
CA ASN A 771 -70.69 45.74 -5.06
C ASN A 771 -69.49 44.86 -4.71
N GLU A 772 -69.67 44.01 -3.70
CA GLU A 772 -68.65 43.07 -3.20
C GLU A 772 -68.23 42.04 -4.27
N GLU A 773 -69.07 41.76 -5.28
CA GLU A 773 -68.68 40.94 -6.42
C GLU A 773 -67.71 41.66 -7.36
N THR A 774 -67.45 42.96 -7.24
CA THR A 774 -66.60 43.67 -8.23
C THR A 774 -65.67 44.71 -7.61
N GLY A 775 -65.74 44.96 -6.30
CA GLY A 775 -64.94 45.98 -5.61
C GLY A 775 -65.43 47.42 -5.77
N PHE A 776 -66.49 47.68 -6.56
CA PHE A 776 -66.96 49.05 -6.80
C PHE A 776 -67.84 49.62 -5.68
N LEU A 777 -67.50 50.84 -5.26
CA LEU A 777 -68.38 51.76 -4.52
C LEU A 777 -69.09 52.68 -5.52
N SER A 778 -70.43 52.72 -5.48
CA SER A 778 -71.23 53.70 -6.22
C SER A 778 -71.77 54.79 -5.29
N TYR A 779 -71.56 56.05 -5.66
CA TYR A 779 -71.98 57.22 -4.91
C TYR A 779 -72.75 58.23 -5.77
N ALA A 780 -73.96 58.56 -5.34
CA ALA A 780 -74.80 59.58 -5.97
C ALA A 780 -74.91 60.83 -5.07
N PRO A 781 -74.21 61.94 -5.39
CA PRO A 781 -74.23 63.16 -4.59
C PRO A 781 -75.56 63.90 -4.70
N VAL A 782 -75.99 64.49 -3.59
CA VAL A 782 -77.17 65.39 -3.55
C VAL A 782 -76.79 66.81 -3.95
N ALA A 783 -77.76 67.58 -4.44
CA ALA A 783 -77.51 68.95 -4.91
C ALA A 783 -76.87 69.88 -3.85
N SER A 784 -77.03 69.60 -2.55
CA SER A 784 -76.42 70.37 -1.46
C SER A 784 -74.91 70.18 -1.32
N GLU A 785 -74.33 69.19 -2.00
CA GLU A 785 -72.90 68.89 -1.98
C GLU A 785 -72.14 69.53 -3.15
N SER A 786 -72.80 70.33 -4.01
CA SER A 786 -72.13 70.99 -5.14
C SER A 786 -71.03 71.97 -4.70
N ASN A 787 -69.86 71.87 -5.32
CA ASN A 787 -68.63 72.58 -4.97
C ASN A 787 -68.11 72.26 -3.57
N THR A 788 -68.31 71.03 -3.10
CA THR A 788 -67.77 70.55 -1.82
C THR A 788 -66.94 69.29 -2.02
N VAL A 789 -66.11 68.99 -1.03
CA VAL A 789 -65.42 67.70 -0.91
C VAL A 789 -66.19 66.88 0.09
N VAL A 790 -66.56 65.66 -0.28
CA VAL A 790 -67.18 64.70 0.62
C VAL A 790 -66.25 63.52 0.82
N THR A 791 -66.41 62.85 1.97
CA THR A 791 -65.63 61.67 2.34
C THR A 791 -66.57 60.52 2.70
N ILE A 792 -66.17 59.31 2.37
CA ILE A 792 -66.80 58.07 2.78
C ILE A 792 -65.72 57.22 3.43
N ILE A 793 -65.92 56.78 4.67
CA ILE A 793 -65.00 55.84 5.33
C ILE A 793 -65.64 54.46 5.24
N TYR A 794 -64.98 53.55 4.54
CA TYR A 794 -65.42 52.17 4.40
C TYR A 794 -64.55 51.23 5.23
N GLN A 795 -65.08 50.05 5.52
CA GLN A 795 -64.37 48.92 6.08
C GLN A 795 -64.57 47.73 5.15
N VAL A 796 -63.46 47.10 4.78
CA VAL A 796 -63.40 45.84 4.06
C VAL A 796 -63.00 44.75 5.05
N CYS A 797 -63.55 43.54 4.91
CA CYS A 797 -63.20 42.40 5.74
C CYS A 797 -63.22 41.09 4.95
N ASN A 798 -62.27 40.21 5.24
CA ASN A 798 -62.39 38.77 5.01
C ASN A 798 -63.12 38.11 6.17
N VAL A 799 -64.18 37.36 5.88
CA VAL A 799 -65.03 36.74 6.90
C VAL A 799 -64.87 35.22 7.02
N ILE A 800 -63.91 34.64 6.29
CA ILE A 800 -63.51 33.22 6.44
C ILE A 800 -62.71 32.98 7.73
N PRO A 801 -61.62 33.71 8.03
CA PRO A 801 -60.86 33.52 9.26
C PRO A 801 -61.67 33.92 10.51
N ASN A 802 -61.33 33.34 11.67
CA ASN A 802 -62.00 33.63 12.95
C ASN A 802 -60.96 34.00 14.02
N PRO A 803 -60.85 35.29 14.40
CA PRO A 803 -61.74 36.41 14.03
C PRO A 803 -61.54 36.90 12.59
N ASN A 804 -62.56 37.59 12.05
CA ASN A 804 -62.47 38.25 10.74
C ASN A 804 -61.30 39.24 10.69
N VAL A 805 -60.60 39.28 9.55
CA VAL A 805 -59.55 40.27 9.24
C VAL A 805 -60.21 41.44 8.52
N CYS A 806 -59.90 42.67 8.93
CA CYS A 806 -60.55 43.87 8.41
C CYS A 806 -59.63 45.09 8.37
N ALA A 807 -59.69 45.85 7.27
CA ALA A 807 -59.04 47.15 7.11
C ALA A 807 -60.06 48.26 6.78
N SER A 808 -59.66 49.53 6.90
CA SER A 808 -60.53 50.67 6.60
C SER A 808 -59.79 51.82 5.97
N ALA A 809 -60.39 52.43 4.94
CA ALA A 809 -59.85 53.59 4.25
C ALA A 809 -60.93 54.64 3.94
N THR A 810 -60.48 55.78 3.39
CA THR A 810 -61.31 56.95 3.09
C THR A 810 -61.37 57.23 1.60
N VAL A 811 -62.57 57.14 1.02
CA VAL A 811 -62.84 57.64 -0.33
C VAL A 811 -63.10 59.15 -0.27
N THR A 812 -62.29 59.95 -0.97
CA THR A 812 -62.46 61.40 -1.09
C THR A 812 -63.04 61.78 -2.45
N ILE A 813 -64.23 62.38 -2.47
CA ILE A 813 -64.93 62.72 -3.71
C ILE A 813 -65.09 64.24 -3.86
N GLN A 814 -64.53 64.78 -4.94
CA GLN A 814 -64.71 66.18 -5.35
C GLN A 814 -66.03 66.34 -6.12
N VAL A 815 -66.98 67.09 -5.56
CA VAL A 815 -68.29 67.32 -6.21
C VAL A 815 -68.30 68.67 -6.94
N GLY A 816 -68.25 68.64 -8.28
CA GLY A 816 -68.16 69.83 -9.14
C GLY A 816 -69.44 70.66 -9.29
N PRO A 817 -69.38 71.82 -9.98
CA PRO A 817 -70.54 72.65 -10.30
C PRO A 817 -71.47 71.97 -11.34
N ASN A 818 -72.72 72.44 -11.44
CA ASN A 818 -73.70 71.95 -12.40
C ASN A 818 -73.50 72.64 -13.78
N LEU A 819 -73.23 71.88 -14.85
CA LEU A 819 -72.67 72.38 -16.13
C LEU A 819 -73.62 72.22 -17.35
N ASP A 820 -74.65 73.06 -17.46
CA ASP A 820 -75.42 73.21 -18.71
C ASP A 820 -74.91 74.43 -19.54
N ASN A 821 -74.14 74.16 -20.62
CA ASN A 821 -73.86 75.00 -21.82
C ASN A 821 -72.68 76.02 -21.85
N MET A 822 -71.42 75.57 -22.11
CA MET A 822 -70.17 76.37 -22.25
C MET A 822 -69.30 75.94 -23.47
N ILE A 823 -68.55 76.87 -24.11
CA ILE A 823 -67.41 76.58 -25.02
C ILE A 823 -66.16 76.38 -24.18
N ASP A 824 -65.33 75.40 -24.54
CA ASP A 824 -64.05 75.09 -23.89
C ASP A 824 -62.93 75.12 -24.95
N ALA A 825 -62.10 76.18 -24.92
CA ALA A 825 -60.94 76.33 -25.80
C ALA A 825 -59.67 75.84 -25.08
N VAL A 826 -58.94 74.91 -25.68
CA VAL A 826 -57.85 74.16 -25.05
C VAL A 826 -56.51 74.51 -25.71
N ASP A 827 -55.49 74.77 -24.89
CA ASP A 827 -54.15 75.11 -25.38
C ASP A 827 -53.57 74.03 -26.32
N ASP A 828 -52.90 74.46 -27.39
CA ASP A 828 -52.26 73.63 -28.41
C ASP A 828 -50.74 73.65 -28.31
N SER A 829 -50.07 72.55 -28.71
CA SER A 829 -48.60 72.51 -28.79
C SER A 829 -48.09 71.77 -30.03
N TYR A 830 -47.02 72.29 -30.65
CA TYR A 830 -46.37 71.70 -31.83
C TYR A 830 -44.83 71.84 -31.75
N ASN A 831 -44.08 70.81 -32.17
CA ASN A 831 -42.61 70.83 -32.20
C ASN A 831 -42.09 70.83 -33.65
N LEU A 832 -40.97 71.53 -33.91
CA LEU A 832 -40.41 71.69 -35.25
C LEU A 832 -38.87 71.78 -35.23
N ASP A 833 -38.20 71.18 -36.21
CA ASP A 833 -36.73 71.25 -36.38
C ASP A 833 -36.29 72.63 -36.96
N THR A 834 -35.03 72.99 -36.69
CA THR A 834 -34.39 74.31 -36.80
C THR A 834 -34.32 74.96 -38.20
N ASP A 835 -34.92 74.36 -39.23
CA ASP A 835 -34.95 74.88 -40.61
C ASP A 835 -36.35 74.89 -41.28
N ALA A 836 -37.41 74.47 -40.59
CA ALA A 836 -38.72 74.37 -41.20
C ALA A 836 -39.49 75.71 -41.24
N SER A 837 -40.07 76.06 -42.40
CA SER A 837 -40.81 77.31 -42.63
C SER A 837 -42.10 77.07 -43.42
N GLY A 838 -43.17 77.81 -43.09
CA GLY A 838 -44.50 77.62 -43.67
C GLY A 838 -45.52 77.05 -42.68
N ALA A 839 -46.63 76.50 -43.20
CA ALA A 839 -47.65 75.86 -42.37
C ALA A 839 -47.09 74.57 -41.76
N ILE A 840 -47.25 74.41 -40.44
CA ILE A 840 -46.90 73.18 -39.72
C ILE A 840 -47.86 72.09 -40.19
N LEU A 841 -47.32 70.97 -40.68
CA LEU A 841 -48.11 69.86 -41.21
C LEU A 841 -49.05 69.33 -40.10
N ASP A 842 -50.32 69.12 -40.45
CA ASP A 842 -51.38 68.61 -39.56
C ASP A 842 -51.68 69.46 -38.31
N SER A 843 -51.17 70.69 -38.23
CA SER A 843 -51.57 71.64 -37.18
C SER A 843 -52.99 72.18 -37.40
N ASN A 844 -53.80 72.18 -36.34
CA ASN A 844 -55.10 72.85 -36.31
C ASN A 844 -55.50 73.17 -34.86
N VAL A 845 -55.58 74.45 -34.53
CA VAL A 845 -55.95 74.92 -33.19
C VAL A 845 -57.40 74.59 -32.78
N LEU A 846 -58.24 74.15 -33.72
CA LEU A 846 -59.63 73.76 -33.42
C LEU A 846 -59.79 72.28 -33.09
N ALA A 847 -58.71 71.48 -33.16
CA ALA A 847 -58.80 70.02 -33.15
C ALA A 847 -59.11 69.43 -31.77
N ASN A 848 -58.73 70.12 -30.70
CA ASN A 848 -58.90 69.73 -29.30
C ASN A 848 -59.98 70.55 -28.56
N ASP A 849 -60.61 71.53 -29.22
CA ASP A 849 -61.65 72.36 -28.64
C ASP A 849 -63.04 71.73 -28.71
N THR A 850 -63.89 72.03 -27.72
CA THR A 850 -65.26 71.49 -27.66
C THR A 850 -66.35 72.54 -27.49
N LEU A 851 -67.51 72.30 -28.11
CA LEU A 851 -68.77 73.01 -27.87
C LEU A 851 -69.78 72.02 -27.30
N LYS A 852 -70.15 72.19 -26.02
CA LYS A 852 -71.00 71.23 -25.28
C LYS A 852 -70.38 69.82 -25.16
N GLY A 853 -69.05 69.74 -25.15
CA GLY A 853 -68.31 68.47 -25.06
C GLY A 853 -68.16 67.71 -26.38
N ASP A 854 -68.73 68.19 -27.49
CA ASP A 854 -68.51 67.64 -28.83
C ASP A 854 -67.40 68.44 -29.55
N PRO A 855 -66.55 67.80 -30.40
CA PRO A 855 -65.51 68.47 -31.16
C PRO A 855 -66.05 69.61 -32.04
N ILE A 856 -65.37 70.75 -32.05
CA ILE A 856 -65.80 71.94 -32.80
C ILE A 856 -65.61 71.75 -34.32
N ALA A 857 -66.65 72.00 -35.10
CA ALA A 857 -66.55 72.18 -36.55
C ALA A 857 -66.24 73.66 -36.88
N ALA A 858 -65.27 73.90 -37.78
CA ALA A 858 -64.79 75.26 -38.12
C ALA A 858 -65.88 76.21 -38.68
N GLU A 859 -67.04 75.71 -39.11
CA GLU A 859 -68.17 76.52 -39.57
C GLU A 859 -69.11 77.01 -38.44
N ASP A 860 -69.03 76.40 -37.26
CA ASP A 860 -69.88 76.71 -36.09
C ASP A 860 -69.25 77.76 -35.16
N VAL A 861 -68.01 78.16 -35.44
CA VAL A 861 -67.24 79.09 -34.61
C VAL A 861 -66.58 80.21 -35.42
N LEU A 862 -66.29 81.31 -34.74
CA LEU A 862 -65.49 82.43 -35.23
C LEU A 862 -64.12 82.37 -34.54
N LEU A 863 -63.09 81.96 -35.30
CA LEU A 863 -61.70 81.96 -34.85
C LEU A 863 -61.05 83.32 -35.11
N SER A 864 -60.37 83.86 -34.10
CA SER A 864 -59.59 85.09 -34.23
C SER A 864 -58.27 85.01 -33.47
N SER A 865 -57.20 85.55 -34.05
CA SER A 865 -55.87 85.64 -33.43
C SER A 865 -55.16 86.92 -33.89
N THR A 866 -54.11 87.32 -33.17
CA THR A 866 -53.23 88.43 -33.56
C THR A 866 -51.86 87.86 -33.93
N PRO A 867 -51.47 87.84 -35.23
CA PRO A 867 -50.20 87.27 -35.67
C PRO A 867 -49.00 87.90 -34.95
N THR A 868 -47.99 87.10 -34.63
CA THR A 868 -46.70 87.56 -34.09
C THR A 868 -45.65 87.59 -35.21
N ASP A 869 -44.45 88.12 -34.90
CA ASP A 869 -43.33 88.12 -35.87
C ASP A 869 -42.84 86.69 -36.21
N ALA A 870 -43.19 85.69 -35.38
CA ALA A 870 -42.77 84.28 -35.52
C ALA A 870 -43.91 83.32 -35.93
N LEU A 871 -45.14 83.52 -35.43
CA LEU A 871 -46.27 82.60 -35.63
C LEU A 871 -47.50 83.29 -36.23
N THR A 872 -48.22 82.57 -37.09
CA THR A 872 -49.52 82.99 -37.65
C THR A 872 -50.52 81.83 -37.59
N ILE A 873 -51.73 82.06 -37.08
CA ILE A 873 -52.87 81.13 -37.18
C ILE A 873 -53.71 81.53 -38.40
N ASN A 874 -53.95 80.59 -39.30
CA ASN A 874 -54.74 80.78 -40.51
C ASN A 874 -56.25 80.67 -40.22
N GLY A 875 -57.06 81.20 -41.13
CA GLY A 875 -58.54 81.22 -40.95
C GLY A 875 -59.22 79.85 -40.98
N ASP A 876 -58.48 78.77 -41.26
CA ASP A 876 -58.93 77.37 -41.19
C ASP A 876 -58.45 76.64 -39.92
N GLY A 877 -57.74 77.34 -39.01
CA GLY A 877 -57.21 76.81 -37.77
C GLY A 877 -55.75 76.34 -37.85
N SER A 878 -55.16 76.22 -39.03
CA SER A 878 -53.76 75.78 -39.16
C SER A 878 -52.73 76.82 -38.69
N VAL A 879 -51.58 76.37 -38.18
CA VAL A 879 -50.53 77.23 -37.61
C VAL A 879 -49.34 77.27 -38.56
N SER A 880 -48.74 78.45 -38.74
CA SER A 880 -47.59 78.67 -39.62
C SER A 880 -46.44 79.40 -38.92
N VAL A 881 -45.22 78.97 -39.20
CA VAL A 881 -43.98 79.54 -38.67
C VAL A 881 -43.29 80.42 -39.73
N ALA A 882 -42.82 81.60 -39.33
CA ALA A 882 -42.10 82.53 -40.19
C ALA A 882 -40.70 81.98 -40.56
N PRO A 883 -40.22 82.20 -41.80
CA PRO A 883 -38.88 81.73 -42.20
C PRO A 883 -37.76 82.37 -41.38
N GLY A 884 -36.85 81.54 -40.86
CA GLY A 884 -35.69 81.98 -40.07
C GLY A 884 -35.99 82.29 -38.60
N THR A 885 -37.08 81.73 -38.06
CA THR A 885 -37.37 81.73 -36.62
C THR A 885 -36.26 80.95 -35.89
N ALA A 886 -35.64 81.58 -34.88
CA ALA A 886 -34.52 80.98 -34.16
C ALA A 886 -35.01 79.92 -33.15
N ASP A 887 -34.09 79.12 -32.64
CA ASP A 887 -34.40 78.09 -31.64
C ASP A 887 -35.00 78.71 -30.38
N GLY A 888 -36.08 78.09 -29.89
CA GLY A 888 -36.82 78.56 -28.72
C GLY A 888 -38.33 78.29 -28.82
N THR A 889 -39.02 78.65 -27.75
CA THR A 889 -40.46 78.45 -27.60
C THR A 889 -41.22 79.73 -27.95
N TYR A 890 -42.18 79.64 -28.87
CA TYR A 890 -43.01 80.73 -29.34
C TYR A 890 -44.47 80.47 -29.02
N THR A 891 -45.20 81.49 -28.57
CA THR A 891 -46.62 81.36 -28.24
C THR A 891 -47.47 82.42 -28.94
N ILE A 892 -48.71 82.06 -29.29
CA ILE A 892 -49.72 82.98 -29.81
C ILE A 892 -51.10 82.61 -29.25
N GLU A 893 -51.82 83.61 -28.71
CA GLU A 893 -53.18 83.45 -28.17
C GLU A 893 -54.23 83.59 -29.27
N TYR A 894 -55.29 82.78 -29.21
CA TYR A 894 -56.45 82.85 -30.06
C TYR A 894 -57.76 82.81 -29.26
N THR A 895 -58.84 83.27 -29.88
CA THR A 895 -60.19 83.31 -29.30
C THR A 895 -61.17 82.62 -30.24
N ILE A 896 -62.02 81.77 -29.67
CA ILE A 896 -63.12 81.09 -30.35
C ILE A 896 -64.44 81.59 -29.78
N CYS A 897 -65.34 82.02 -30.66
CA CYS A 897 -66.71 82.39 -30.30
C CYS A 897 -67.73 81.58 -31.08
N GLU A 898 -68.81 81.14 -30.43
CA GLU A 898 -69.93 80.46 -31.12
C GLU A 898 -70.59 81.37 -32.16
N VAL A 899 -70.79 80.90 -33.38
CA VAL A 899 -71.50 81.67 -34.43
C VAL A 899 -72.96 81.92 -34.03
N ALA A 900 -73.60 80.96 -33.33
CA ALA A 900 -74.99 81.07 -32.88
C ALA A 900 -75.17 81.99 -31.66
N ASN A 901 -74.12 82.18 -30.85
CA ASN A 901 -74.13 83.08 -29.70
C ASN A 901 -72.74 83.70 -29.49
N THR A 902 -72.50 84.87 -30.07
CA THR A 902 -71.21 85.56 -30.05
C THR A 902 -70.77 86.10 -28.67
N ASN A 903 -71.49 85.79 -27.59
CA ASN A 903 -71.07 86.06 -26.21
C ASN A 903 -70.57 84.79 -25.49
N ASN A 904 -70.76 83.62 -26.11
CA ASN A 904 -70.18 82.35 -25.68
C ASN A 904 -68.83 82.24 -26.40
N CYS A 905 -67.77 82.62 -25.71
CA CYS A 905 -66.41 82.65 -26.24
C CYS A 905 -65.43 82.16 -25.20
N ASP A 906 -64.37 81.53 -25.66
CA ASP A 906 -63.24 81.12 -24.84
C ASP A 906 -61.90 81.37 -25.56
N THR A 907 -60.82 81.41 -24.79
CA THR A 907 -59.47 81.76 -25.28
C THR A 907 -58.45 80.69 -24.92
N ALA A 908 -57.60 80.34 -25.87
CA ALA A 908 -56.51 79.38 -25.69
C ALA A 908 -55.24 79.88 -26.40
N THR A 909 -54.12 79.22 -26.10
CA THR A 909 -52.80 79.55 -26.63
C THR A 909 -52.25 78.38 -27.42
N VAL A 910 -51.60 78.66 -28.54
CA VAL A 910 -50.75 77.68 -29.22
C VAL A 910 -49.28 77.97 -28.93
N THR A 911 -48.56 76.93 -28.51
CA THR A 911 -47.13 76.93 -28.27
C THR A 911 -46.42 76.16 -29.39
N VAL A 912 -45.34 76.73 -29.94
CA VAL A 912 -44.49 76.08 -30.93
C VAL A 912 -43.05 76.09 -30.43
N GLN A 913 -42.46 74.91 -30.21
CA GLN A 913 -41.07 74.77 -29.83
C GLN A 913 -40.21 74.47 -31.07
N VAL A 914 -39.18 75.29 -31.28
CA VAL A 914 -38.21 75.13 -32.37
C VAL A 914 -36.87 74.70 -31.77
N GLY A 915 -36.42 73.46 -32.02
CA GLY A 915 -35.16 72.91 -31.50
C GLY A 915 -35.02 71.38 -31.69
N PRO A 916 -33.80 70.81 -31.57
CA PRO A 916 -33.56 69.36 -31.63
C PRO A 916 -33.86 68.65 -30.29
N GLU A 917 -34.44 67.43 -30.29
CA GLU A 917 -34.82 66.67 -29.08
C GLU A 917 -34.00 65.39 -28.81
N MET A 918 -33.70 65.19 -27.51
CA MET A 918 -33.42 64.01 -26.65
C MET A 918 -32.10 63.19 -26.80
N ASP A 919 -31.34 63.12 -25.68
CA ASP A 919 -30.02 62.49 -25.50
C ASP A 919 -30.11 61.00 -25.07
N ASN A 920 -29.17 60.16 -25.53
CA ASN A 920 -28.93 58.77 -25.09
C ASN A 920 -28.20 58.76 -23.71
N VAL A 921 -28.30 57.68 -22.93
CA VAL A 921 -27.63 57.50 -21.62
C VAL A 921 -26.48 56.50 -21.73
N LEU A 922 -25.25 56.93 -21.41
CA LEU A 922 -24.03 56.11 -21.43
C LEU A 922 -23.58 55.81 -19.99
N ASP A 923 -23.18 54.57 -19.69
CA ASP A 923 -22.76 54.12 -18.35
C ASP A 923 -21.44 53.31 -18.44
N ALA A 924 -20.35 53.87 -17.89
CA ALA A 924 -19.02 53.25 -17.85
C ALA A 924 -18.76 52.62 -16.48
N MET A 925 -18.41 51.34 -16.43
CA MET A 925 -18.24 50.57 -15.19
C MET A 925 -16.77 50.25 -14.91
N ASP A 926 -16.33 50.32 -13.65
CA ASP A 926 -14.96 50.01 -13.26
C ASP A 926 -14.55 48.55 -13.60
N ASP A 927 -13.32 48.37 -14.08
CA ASP A 927 -12.74 47.08 -14.44
C ASP A 927 -11.67 46.61 -13.44
N SER A 928 -11.49 45.30 -13.33
CA SER A 928 -10.35 44.71 -12.59
C SER A 928 -9.75 43.49 -13.29
N TYR A 929 -8.42 43.42 -13.32
CA TYR A 929 -7.65 42.35 -13.96
C TYR A 929 -6.40 41.99 -13.14
N THR A 930 -5.88 40.77 -13.31
CA THR A 930 -4.62 40.31 -12.69
C THR A 930 -3.63 39.85 -13.77
N VAL A 931 -2.33 40.05 -13.55
CA VAL A 931 -1.28 39.63 -14.49
C VAL A 931 0.02 39.30 -13.75
N ALA A 932 0.68 38.21 -14.15
CA ALA A 932 1.93 37.77 -13.53
C ALA A 932 3.10 38.75 -13.74
N THR A 933 4.04 38.75 -12.79
CA THR A 933 5.27 39.54 -12.86
C THR A 933 6.06 39.22 -14.14
N GLY A 934 6.47 40.25 -14.89
CA GLY A 934 7.30 40.10 -16.10
C GLY A 934 6.53 40.01 -17.42
N VAL A 935 5.20 39.84 -17.39
CA VAL A 935 4.35 39.92 -18.59
C VAL A 935 4.40 41.33 -19.17
N SER A 936 4.60 41.43 -20.49
CA SER A 936 4.62 42.71 -21.20
C SER A 936 3.92 42.58 -22.56
N GLY A 937 3.19 43.64 -22.95
CA GLY A 937 2.28 43.58 -24.09
C GLY A 937 0.82 43.48 -23.67
N GLU A 938 -0.05 43.15 -24.62
CA GLU A 938 -1.50 43.05 -24.43
C GLU A 938 -1.87 41.87 -23.52
N ILE A 939 -2.75 42.10 -22.56
CA ILE A 939 -3.29 41.05 -21.67
C ILE A 939 -4.42 40.32 -22.44
N PRO A 940 -4.31 38.99 -22.67
CA PRO A 940 -5.34 38.24 -23.40
C PRO A 940 -6.72 38.32 -22.73
N ASP A 941 -7.78 38.31 -23.55
CA ASP A 941 -9.19 38.24 -23.15
C ASP A 941 -9.72 39.34 -22.20
N ASN A 942 -8.95 40.42 -22.00
CA ASN A 942 -9.30 41.53 -21.11
C ASN A 942 -9.58 42.81 -21.91
N ASN A 943 -10.79 43.37 -21.78
CA ASN A 943 -11.22 44.55 -22.51
C ASN A 943 -12.11 45.45 -21.64
N VAL A 944 -11.73 46.72 -21.49
CA VAL A 944 -12.43 47.70 -20.64
C VAL A 944 -13.85 48.05 -21.11
N LEU A 945 -14.24 47.65 -22.32
CA LEU A 945 -15.58 47.90 -22.86
C LEU A 945 -16.54 46.72 -22.60
N ALA A 946 -16.08 45.63 -22.01
CA ALA A 946 -16.86 44.39 -21.91
C ALA A 946 -18.04 44.47 -20.93
N ASN A 947 -17.96 45.37 -19.94
CA ASN A 947 -18.95 45.61 -18.89
C ASN A 947 -19.65 46.98 -19.02
N ASP A 948 -19.32 47.81 -20.02
CA ASP A 948 -19.93 49.13 -20.23
C ASP A 948 -21.24 49.06 -21.06
N THR A 949 -22.19 49.97 -20.81
CA THR A 949 -23.50 49.99 -21.53
C THR A 949 -23.89 51.35 -22.15
N LEU A 950 -24.63 51.31 -23.27
CA LEU A 950 -25.29 52.46 -23.90
C LEU A 950 -26.79 52.19 -23.94
N ASN A 951 -27.57 52.98 -23.21
CA ASN A 951 -29.01 52.79 -22.98
C ASN A 951 -29.35 51.41 -22.36
N GLY A 952 -28.42 50.83 -21.60
CA GLY A 952 -28.58 49.52 -20.95
C GLY A 952 -28.18 48.31 -21.83
N ASP A 953 -27.77 48.53 -23.08
CA ASP A 953 -27.23 47.47 -23.95
C ASP A 953 -25.69 47.48 -23.95
N PRO A 954 -24.99 46.32 -24.03
CA PRO A 954 -23.53 46.26 -24.09
C PRO A 954 -22.95 47.07 -25.25
N ILE A 955 -21.89 47.83 -24.98
CA ILE A 955 -21.29 48.73 -25.97
C ILE A 955 -20.50 47.96 -27.03
N ALA A 956 -20.77 48.24 -28.31
CA ALA A 956 -19.88 47.84 -29.39
C ALA A 956 -18.77 48.89 -29.56
N ALA A 957 -17.51 48.46 -29.71
CA ALA A 957 -16.33 49.34 -29.81
C ALA A 957 -16.37 50.34 -30.99
N GLU A 958 -17.29 50.19 -31.96
CA GLU A 958 -17.49 51.13 -33.06
C GLU A 958 -18.48 52.26 -32.76
N ASP A 959 -19.28 52.14 -31.70
CA ASP A 959 -20.31 53.10 -31.28
C ASP A 959 -19.80 54.12 -30.25
N VAL A 960 -18.59 53.91 -29.72
CA VAL A 960 -17.94 54.79 -28.73
C VAL A 960 -16.53 55.23 -29.15
N LEU A 961 -16.13 56.38 -28.65
CA LEU A 961 -14.77 56.91 -28.68
C LEU A 961 -14.12 56.66 -27.32
N LEU A 962 -13.24 55.67 -27.27
CA LEU A 962 -12.44 55.38 -26.08
C LEU A 962 -11.21 56.29 -26.01
N SER A 963 -11.00 56.92 -24.86
CA SER A 963 -9.80 57.70 -24.58
C SER A 963 -9.25 57.42 -23.19
N SER A 964 -7.92 57.33 -23.08
CA SER A 964 -7.22 57.14 -21.82
C SER A 964 -5.89 57.91 -21.85
N THR A 965 -5.30 58.14 -20.68
CA THR A 965 -3.94 58.66 -20.59
C THR A 965 -3.01 57.51 -20.18
N PRO A 966 -2.14 57.02 -21.08
CA PRO A 966 -1.20 55.94 -20.74
C PRO A 966 -0.34 56.32 -19.53
N THR A 967 -0.07 55.35 -18.66
CA THR A 967 0.89 55.51 -17.57
C THR A 967 2.24 54.90 -17.95
N ASP A 968 3.24 55.04 -17.07
CA ASP A 968 4.54 54.38 -17.27
C ASP A 968 4.43 52.84 -17.17
N ALA A 969 3.31 52.30 -16.64
CA ALA A 969 3.09 50.88 -16.37
C ALA A 969 1.99 50.23 -17.24
N LEU A 970 0.91 50.95 -17.57
CA LEU A 970 -0.24 50.41 -18.29
C LEU A 970 -0.63 51.31 -19.49
N THR A 971 -1.20 50.73 -20.53
CA THR A 971 -1.77 51.43 -21.69
C THR A 971 -3.08 50.76 -22.11
N ILE A 972 -4.14 51.53 -22.33
CA ILE A 972 -5.38 51.02 -22.94
C ILE A 972 -5.32 51.31 -24.45
N ASN A 973 -5.52 50.28 -25.27
CA ASN A 973 -5.51 50.37 -26.72
C ASN A 973 -6.84 50.90 -27.26
N GLY A 974 -6.86 51.34 -28.52
CA GLY A 974 -8.04 51.97 -29.13
C GLY A 974 -9.24 51.04 -29.35
N ASP A 975 -9.08 49.74 -29.13
CA ASP A 975 -10.13 48.72 -29.17
C ASP A 975 -10.58 48.24 -27.77
N GLY A 976 -10.03 48.84 -26.70
CA GLY A 976 -10.36 48.53 -25.31
C GLY A 976 -9.47 47.49 -24.63
N SER A 977 -8.57 46.82 -25.37
CA SER A 977 -7.60 45.90 -24.77
C SER A 977 -6.57 46.64 -23.89
N ILE A 978 -6.11 46.00 -22.80
CA ILE A 978 -5.11 46.56 -21.88
C ILE A 978 -3.73 45.98 -22.18
N SER A 979 -2.69 46.81 -22.13
CA SER A 979 -1.29 46.41 -22.28
C SER A 979 -0.41 46.84 -21.11
N VAL A 980 0.49 45.97 -20.68
CA VAL A 980 1.46 46.21 -19.59
C VAL A 980 2.82 46.59 -20.18
N ALA A 981 3.44 47.63 -19.63
CA ALA A 981 4.77 48.08 -20.02
C ALA A 981 5.86 47.10 -19.54
N PRO A 982 6.91 46.84 -20.36
CA PRO A 982 8.01 45.97 -19.96
C PRO A 982 8.71 46.42 -18.67
N GLY A 983 8.88 45.50 -17.72
CA GLY A 983 9.57 45.76 -16.46
C GLY A 983 8.74 46.51 -15.41
N THR A 984 7.41 46.47 -15.54
CA THR A 984 6.48 46.90 -14.49
C THR A 984 6.69 46.04 -13.25
N ALA A 985 6.97 46.66 -12.11
CA ALA A 985 7.26 45.97 -10.84
C ALA A 985 5.97 45.46 -10.18
N ASP A 986 6.08 44.56 -9.21
CA ASP A 986 4.92 44.05 -8.47
C ASP A 986 4.19 45.18 -7.74
N GLY A 987 2.87 45.19 -7.84
CA GLY A 987 1.98 46.17 -7.25
C GLY A 987 0.66 46.34 -8.01
N THR A 988 -0.24 47.10 -7.41
CA THR A 988 -1.51 47.50 -8.02
C THR A 988 -1.31 48.74 -8.89
N TYR A 989 -1.78 48.69 -10.13
CA TYR A 989 -1.74 49.81 -11.08
C TYR A 989 -3.15 50.16 -11.54
N THR A 990 -3.49 51.44 -11.55
CA THR A 990 -4.81 51.91 -11.97
C THR A 990 -4.71 52.92 -13.11
N ILE A 991 -5.64 52.86 -14.06
CA ILE A 991 -5.81 53.85 -15.14
C ILE A 991 -7.29 54.24 -15.22
N GLU A 992 -7.55 55.55 -15.30
CA GLU A 992 -8.88 56.09 -15.64
C GLU A 992 -9.02 56.20 -17.16
N TYR A 993 -10.17 55.78 -17.69
CA TYR A 993 -10.55 55.93 -19.09
C TYR A 993 -11.91 56.63 -19.23
N THR A 994 -12.14 57.18 -20.42
CA THR A 994 -13.38 57.88 -20.77
C THR A 994 -13.92 57.31 -22.07
N ILE A 995 -15.19 56.91 -22.06
CA ILE A 995 -15.96 56.56 -23.24
C ILE A 995 -16.90 57.72 -23.59
N CYS A 996 -16.95 58.08 -24.87
CA CYS A 996 -17.90 59.07 -25.39
C CYS A 996 -18.67 58.46 -26.55
N GLU A 997 -19.97 58.69 -26.65
CA GLU A 997 -20.77 58.20 -27.76
C GLU A 997 -20.31 58.82 -29.11
N VAL A 998 -20.14 58.01 -30.15
CA VAL A 998 -19.74 58.51 -31.49
C VAL A 998 -20.82 59.40 -32.10
N ALA A 999 -22.10 59.07 -31.85
CA ALA A 999 -23.25 59.82 -32.36
C ALA A 999 -23.50 61.12 -31.59
N ASN A 1000 -23.07 61.21 -30.33
CA ASN A 1000 -23.10 62.42 -29.51
C ASN A 1000 -21.83 62.53 -28.64
N THR A 1001 -20.80 63.21 -29.16
CA THR A 1001 -19.50 63.31 -28.45
C THR A 1001 -19.51 64.14 -27.17
N ASP A 1002 -20.66 64.75 -26.82
CA ASP A 1002 -20.86 65.44 -25.55
C ASP A 1002 -21.46 64.52 -24.47
N ASN A 1003 -21.94 63.32 -24.86
CA ASN A 1003 -22.40 62.24 -24.00
C ASN A 1003 -21.22 61.30 -23.68
N CYS A 1004 -20.59 61.50 -22.52
CA CYS A 1004 -19.40 60.75 -22.10
C CYS A 1004 -19.53 60.31 -20.65
N ASP A 1005 -18.91 59.17 -20.34
CA ASP A 1005 -18.78 58.67 -18.98
C ASP A 1005 -17.36 58.12 -18.72
N THR A 1006 -16.98 58.00 -17.45
CA THR A 1006 -15.61 57.65 -17.02
C THR A 1006 -15.59 56.52 -16.01
N ALA A 1007 -14.67 55.58 -16.21
CA ALA A 1007 -14.43 54.45 -15.31
C ALA A 1007 -12.93 54.21 -15.12
N THR A 1008 -12.59 53.33 -14.18
CA THR A 1008 -11.22 52.98 -13.83
C THR A 1008 -10.95 51.50 -14.03
N VAL A 1009 -9.81 51.17 -14.63
CA VAL A 1009 -9.28 49.81 -14.68
C VAL A 1009 -8.19 49.63 -13.64
N THR A 1010 -8.30 48.58 -12.84
CA THR A 1010 -7.31 48.17 -11.84
C THR A 1010 -6.62 46.89 -12.31
N VAL A 1011 -5.29 46.92 -12.48
CA VAL A 1011 -4.47 45.74 -12.78
C VAL A 1011 -3.55 45.43 -11.60
N GLN A 1012 -3.69 44.25 -11.02
CA GLN A 1012 -2.74 43.73 -10.03
C GLN A 1012 -1.61 43.01 -10.73
N VAL A 1013 -0.37 43.49 -10.55
CA VAL A 1013 0.85 42.80 -10.98
C VAL A 1013 1.45 42.13 -9.75
N GLY A 1014 1.45 40.80 -9.68
CA GLY A 1014 1.97 40.08 -8.52
C GLY A 1014 2.12 38.59 -8.78
N PRO A 1015 2.78 37.86 -7.85
CA PRO A 1015 3.10 36.46 -8.06
C PRO A 1015 2.00 35.55 -7.50
N GLU A 1016 0.80 35.49 -8.13
CA GLU A 1016 -0.15 34.37 -7.95
C GLU A 1016 -1.00 34.13 -9.21
N MET A 1017 -0.40 33.37 -10.12
CA MET A 1017 -0.92 32.20 -10.83
C MET A 1017 0.24 31.75 -11.73
N GLY A 1018 1.34 31.36 -11.09
CA GLY A 1018 2.40 30.63 -11.75
C GLY A 1018 2.07 29.16 -11.59
N ASN A 1019 2.26 28.36 -12.64
CA ASN A 1019 2.31 26.93 -12.40
C ASN A 1019 3.39 26.67 -11.33
N ILE A 1020 3.15 25.82 -10.34
CA ILE A 1020 4.16 25.48 -9.33
C ILE A 1020 4.82 24.20 -9.80
N ILE A 1021 6.12 24.25 -10.12
CA ILE A 1021 6.95 23.05 -10.19
C ILE A 1021 7.41 22.73 -8.77
N ASP A 1022 7.20 21.50 -8.35
CA ASP A 1022 7.72 20.91 -7.12
C ASP A 1022 8.66 19.77 -7.53
N ALA A 1023 9.96 20.00 -7.37
CA ALA A 1023 10.98 18.99 -7.68
C ALA A 1023 11.36 18.26 -6.38
N VAL A 1024 11.25 16.93 -6.37
CA VAL A 1024 11.40 16.10 -5.17
C VAL A 1024 12.70 15.29 -5.22
N ASP A 1025 13.40 15.20 -4.09
CA ASP A 1025 14.66 14.44 -4.01
C ASP A 1025 14.44 12.95 -4.38
N ASP A 1026 15.38 12.40 -5.15
CA ASP A 1026 15.34 11.01 -5.63
C ASP A 1026 16.37 10.13 -4.92
N THR A 1027 16.06 8.84 -4.76
CA THR A 1027 17.04 7.84 -4.32
C THR A 1027 17.04 6.61 -5.21
N TYR A 1028 18.23 6.17 -5.63
CA TYR A 1028 18.42 4.96 -6.44
C TYR A 1028 19.57 4.10 -5.89
N ILE A 1029 19.50 2.79 -6.09
CA ILE A 1029 20.56 1.84 -5.74
C ILE A 1029 21.15 1.24 -7.02
N SER A 1030 22.47 1.07 -7.11
CA SER A 1030 23.14 0.45 -8.25
C SER A 1030 24.33 -0.40 -7.82
N ASP A 1031 24.62 -1.50 -8.52
CA ASP A 1031 25.77 -2.34 -8.22
C ASP A 1031 27.08 -1.85 -8.90
N THR A 1032 28.22 -2.36 -8.44
CA THR A 1032 29.57 -2.08 -9.02
C THR A 1032 29.77 -2.58 -10.46
N ASN A 1033 28.86 -3.38 -11.02
CA ASN A 1033 28.94 -3.95 -12.36
C ASN A 1033 28.07 -3.18 -13.39
N ASN A 1034 27.21 -2.27 -12.95
CA ASN A 1034 26.42 -1.42 -13.82
C ASN A 1034 27.32 -0.39 -14.50
N THR A 1035 27.41 -0.46 -15.83
CA THR A 1035 28.39 0.32 -16.61
C THR A 1035 27.80 1.38 -17.50
N SER A 1036 26.49 1.64 -17.46
CA SER A 1036 25.81 2.85 -17.98
C SER A 1036 24.29 2.63 -17.86
N LEU A 1037 23.58 3.63 -17.30
CA LEU A 1037 22.14 3.66 -16.98
C LEU A 1037 21.71 2.77 -15.79
N ILE A 1038 21.16 3.39 -14.75
CA ILE A 1038 20.49 2.70 -13.63
C ILE A 1038 19.10 2.29 -14.13
N PRO A 1039 18.74 0.98 -14.13
CA PRO A 1039 17.41 0.52 -14.54
C PRO A 1039 16.32 1.21 -13.73
N ASP A 1040 15.20 1.53 -14.39
CA ASP A 1040 14.00 2.11 -13.79
C ASP A 1040 14.23 3.42 -12.99
N SER A 1041 15.38 4.07 -13.21
CA SER A 1041 15.64 5.42 -12.70
C SER A 1041 15.07 6.47 -13.62
N ASN A 1042 14.27 7.38 -13.08
CA ASN A 1042 13.80 8.57 -13.77
C ASN A 1042 13.46 9.65 -12.75
N VAL A 1043 14.23 10.74 -12.76
CA VAL A 1043 14.08 11.82 -11.77
C VAL A 1043 12.76 12.55 -11.85
N LEU A 1044 11.96 12.35 -12.92
CA LEU A 1044 10.67 13.03 -13.10
C LEU A 1044 9.48 12.26 -12.50
N ASP A 1045 9.69 11.05 -11.97
CA ASP A 1045 8.60 10.14 -11.58
C ASP A 1045 7.87 10.61 -10.30
N ASN A 1046 8.56 11.33 -9.42
CA ASN A 1046 8.05 11.87 -8.15
C ASN A 1046 7.86 13.40 -8.17
N ASP A 1047 8.04 14.06 -9.32
CA ASP A 1047 7.91 15.51 -9.46
C ASP A 1047 6.50 15.94 -9.88
N ALA A 1048 6.07 17.12 -9.44
CA ALA A 1048 4.74 17.66 -9.74
C ALA A 1048 4.76 19.03 -10.44
N LEU A 1049 3.83 19.24 -11.38
CA LEU A 1049 3.46 20.53 -11.96
C LEU A 1049 2.00 20.82 -11.58
N ASN A 1050 1.77 21.79 -10.71
CA ASN A 1050 0.46 22.10 -10.14
C ASN A 1050 -0.20 20.91 -9.43
N GLY A 1051 0.59 20.13 -8.69
CA GLY A 1051 0.11 18.93 -8.00
C GLY A 1051 -0.23 17.74 -8.91
N ASN A 1052 0.06 17.83 -10.22
CA ASN A 1052 -0.08 16.70 -11.15
C ASN A 1052 1.31 16.17 -11.54
N PRO A 1053 1.48 14.86 -11.82
CA PRO A 1053 2.76 14.29 -12.24
C PRO A 1053 3.36 15.01 -13.45
N VAL A 1054 4.66 15.29 -13.40
CA VAL A 1054 5.38 16.00 -14.47
C VAL A 1054 5.52 15.14 -15.72
N ALA A 1055 4.93 15.58 -16.83
CA ALA A 1055 5.21 14.99 -18.14
C ALA A 1055 6.52 15.55 -18.72
N ALA A 1056 7.43 14.68 -19.18
CA ALA A 1056 8.72 15.07 -19.77
C ALA A 1056 8.63 16.03 -20.98
N ALA A 1057 7.45 16.21 -21.58
CA ALA A 1057 7.21 17.16 -22.66
C ALA A 1057 6.92 18.60 -22.18
N ASP A 1058 6.49 18.75 -20.93
CA ASP A 1058 6.05 20.02 -20.34
C ASP A 1058 7.15 20.70 -19.51
N VAL A 1059 8.30 20.03 -19.35
CA VAL A 1059 9.46 20.52 -18.60
C VAL A 1059 10.77 20.41 -19.37
N VAL A 1060 11.73 21.23 -18.96
CA VAL A 1060 13.13 21.24 -19.39
C VAL A 1060 13.98 20.80 -18.21
N LEU A 1061 14.46 19.57 -18.28
CA LEU A 1061 15.39 19.03 -17.28
C LEU A 1061 16.82 19.50 -17.57
N SER A 1062 17.51 19.97 -16.52
CA SER A 1062 18.90 20.37 -16.58
C SER A 1062 19.68 19.91 -15.35
N SER A 1063 20.87 19.36 -15.57
CA SER A 1063 21.80 18.95 -14.51
C SER A 1063 23.23 19.24 -14.94
N THR A 1064 24.16 19.29 -13.99
CA THR A 1064 25.59 19.33 -14.29
C THR A 1064 26.20 17.97 -13.94
N PRO A 1065 26.60 17.16 -14.94
CA PRO A 1065 27.18 15.84 -14.68
C PRO A 1065 28.38 15.89 -13.73
N THR A 1066 28.48 14.93 -12.81
CA THR A 1066 29.63 14.76 -11.91
C THR A 1066 30.67 13.82 -12.54
N GLU A 1067 31.76 13.48 -11.83
CA GLU A 1067 32.69 12.45 -12.35
C GLU A 1067 32.02 11.07 -12.36
N GLU A 1068 31.05 10.85 -11.46
CA GLU A 1068 30.41 9.56 -11.18
C GLU A 1068 28.97 9.43 -11.71
N LEU A 1069 28.17 10.51 -11.74
CA LEU A 1069 26.75 10.49 -12.09
C LEU A 1069 26.43 11.41 -13.27
N THR A 1070 25.46 11.01 -14.09
CA THR A 1070 24.89 11.81 -15.18
C THR A 1070 23.39 11.58 -15.24
N ILE A 1071 22.61 12.67 -15.25
CA ILE A 1071 21.17 12.62 -15.56
C ILE A 1071 20.99 12.89 -17.05
N ASN A 1072 20.29 11.99 -17.74
CA ASN A 1072 20.01 12.06 -19.16
C ASN A 1072 18.84 13.01 -19.44
N GLY A 1073 18.72 13.47 -20.69
CA GLY A 1073 17.67 14.44 -21.07
C GLY A 1073 16.24 13.89 -21.06
N ASP A 1074 16.06 12.60 -20.78
CA ASP A 1074 14.78 11.93 -20.58
C ASP A 1074 14.48 11.65 -19.09
N GLY A 1075 15.32 12.15 -18.18
CA GLY A 1075 15.17 11.97 -16.73
C GLY A 1075 15.92 10.79 -16.14
N SER A 1076 16.40 9.86 -16.97
CA SER A 1076 17.09 8.67 -16.47
C SER A 1076 18.49 8.94 -15.89
N VAL A 1077 18.89 8.19 -14.86
CA VAL A 1077 20.17 8.37 -14.16
C VAL A 1077 21.20 7.35 -14.63
N SER A 1078 22.45 7.78 -14.82
CA SER A 1078 23.55 6.93 -15.29
C SER A 1078 24.77 7.05 -14.37
N VAL A 1079 25.38 5.92 -14.03
CA VAL A 1079 26.63 5.85 -13.29
C VAL A 1079 27.84 5.63 -14.21
N ALA A 1080 28.96 6.27 -13.90
CA ALA A 1080 30.21 6.13 -14.61
C ALA A 1080 30.87 4.76 -14.33
N PRO A 1081 31.51 4.12 -15.34
CA PRO A 1081 32.17 2.84 -15.13
C PRO A 1081 33.27 2.88 -14.07
N GLY A 1082 33.18 2.01 -13.06
CA GLY A 1082 34.18 1.88 -12.00
C GLY A 1082 34.05 2.88 -10.86
N THR A 1083 32.89 3.51 -10.72
CA THR A 1083 32.49 4.21 -9.48
C THR A 1083 32.62 3.23 -8.30
N ALA A 1084 33.26 3.69 -7.22
CA ALA A 1084 33.51 2.85 -6.05
C ALA A 1084 32.22 2.67 -5.24
N ILE A 1085 32.22 1.70 -4.32
CA ILE A 1085 31.12 1.52 -3.35
C ILE A 1085 30.99 2.79 -2.50
N GLY A 1086 29.76 3.24 -2.29
CA GLY A 1086 29.43 4.42 -1.51
C GLY A 1086 28.28 5.24 -2.10
N THR A 1087 27.90 6.30 -1.39
CA THR A 1087 26.80 7.19 -1.76
C THR A 1087 27.30 8.38 -2.57
N TYR A 1088 26.63 8.67 -3.68
CA TYR A 1088 26.93 9.76 -4.60
C TYR A 1088 25.69 10.61 -4.82
N THR A 1089 25.85 11.93 -4.96
CA THR A 1089 24.72 12.83 -5.21
C THR A 1089 24.93 13.70 -6.44
N ILE A 1090 23.83 14.09 -7.09
CA ILE A 1090 23.81 15.06 -8.19
C ILE A 1090 22.53 15.91 -8.13
N ASP A 1091 22.71 17.23 -8.08
CA ASP A 1091 21.59 18.18 -8.12
C ASP A 1091 21.08 18.35 -9.55
N TYR A 1092 19.77 18.44 -9.72
CA TYR A 1092 19.11 18.77 -10.97
C TYR A 1092 18.09 19.90 -10.79
N MET A 1093 17.69 20.47 -11.92
CA MET A 1093 16.74 21.57 -12.00
C MET A 1093 15.78 21.30 -13.14
N ILE A 1094 14.50 21.40 -12.83
CA ILE A 1094 13.40 21.29 -13.78
C ILE A 1094 12.84 22.69 -13.98
N CYS A 1095 12.65 23.09 -15.24
CA CYS A 1095 12.00 24.34 -15.58
C CYS A 1095 10.81 24.07 -16.50
N GLU A 1096 9.71 24.78 -16.34
CA GLU A 1096 8.54 24.58 -17.20
C GLU A 1096 8.83 25.02 -18.66
N VAL A 1097 8.38 24.25 -19.64
CA VAL A 1097 8.54 24.60 -21.07
C VAL A 1097 7.72 25.83 -21.42
N ALA A 1098 6.50 25.95 -20.87
CA ALA A 1098 5.61 27.08 -21.13
C ALA A 1098 6.02 28.34 -20.32
N ASN A 1099 6.70 28.17 -19.19
CA ASN A 1099 7.28 29.26 -18.41
C ASN A 1099 8.72 28.93 -17.91
N PRO A 1100 9.76 29.19 -18.70
CA PRO A 1100 11.14 28.83 -18.34
C PRO A 1100 11.74 29.55 -17.13
N GLU A 1101 11.02 30.48 -16.49
CA GLU A 1101 11.39 31.09 -15.21
C GLU A 1101 10.75 30.38 -14.00
N ASN A 1102 9.74 29.53 -14.22
CA ASN A 1102 9.20 28.61 -13.22
C ASN A 1102 10.09 27.37 -13.19
N CYS A 1103 10.94 27.27 -12.17
CA CYS A 1103 11.86 26.16 -12.00
C CYS A 1103 11.98 25.78 -10.53
N ASP A 1104 12.25 24.50 -10.28
CA ASP A 1104 12.62 24.00 -8.97
C ASP A 1104 13.84 23.06 -9.05
N THR A 1105 14.47 22.78 -7.92
CA THR A 1105 15.69 21.97 -7.83
C THR A 1105 15.57 20.87 -6.79
N ALA A 1106 16.01 19.68 -7.15
CA ALA A 1106 16.09 18.50 -6.29
C ALA A 1106 17.44 17.80 -6.42
N THR A 1107 17.68 16.84 -5.53
CA THR A 1107 18.91 16.06 -5.41
C THR A 1107 18.63 14.60 -5.68
N VAL A 1108 19.39 14.01 -6.60
CA VAL A 1108 19.44 12.56 -6.73
C VAL A 1108 20.53 12.00 -5.83
N THR A 1109 20.20 11.00 -5.02
CA THR A 1109 21.12 10.18 -4.23
C THR A 1109 21.24 8.78 -4.85
N VAL A 1110 22.46 8.36 -5.20
CA VAL A 1110 22.74 7.02 -5.71
C VAL A 1110 23.65 6.28 -4.74
N VAL A 1111 23.20 5.15 -4.23
CA VAL A 1111 24.01 4.23 -3.40
C VAL A 1111 24.61 3.15 -4.28
N ILE A 1112 25.94 3.04 -4.30
CA ILE A 1112 26.66 1.99 -5.01
C ILE A 1112 27.06 0.88 -4.05
N GLU A 1113 26.58 -0.34 -4.31
CA GLU A 1113 26.75 -1.53 -3.45
C GLU A 1113 27.46 -2.69 -4.18
N GLU A 1114 27.92 -3.72 -3.46
CA GLU A 1114 28.42 -4.95 -4.10
C GLU A 1114 27.24 -5.72 -4.71
N GLY A 1115 27.33 -6.02 -6.02
CA GLY A 1115 26.26 -6.72 -6.71
C GLY A 1115 26.19 -8.18 -6.28
N ASP A 1116 25.07 -8.54 -5.66
CA ASP A 1116 24.77 -9.90 -5.26
C ASP A 1116 24.59 -10.82 -6.49
N GLY A 1117 25.11 -12.04 -6.37
CA GLY A 1117 25.20 -13.03 -7.43
C GLY A 1117 23.93 -13.84 -7.66
N ASP A 1118 22.92 -13.68 -6.81
CA ASP A 1118 21.88 -14.69 -6.58
C ASP A 1118 20.45 -14.25 -6.93
N GLU A 1119 20.26 -13.09 -7.58
CA GLU A 1119 18.92 -12.65 -8.04
C GLU A 1119 18.26 -13.68 -8.98
N ILE A 1120 17.16 -14.28 -8.51
CA ILE A 1120 16.37 -15.33 -9.15
C ILE A 1120 15.75 -14.79 -10.46
N ILE A 1121 15.78 -15.61 -11.53
CA ILE A 1121 15.19 -15.25 -12.83
C ILE A 1121 13.74 -15.74 -12.87
N GLU A 1122 12.80 -14.81 -12.83
CA GLU A 1122 11.37 -15.09 -12.75
C GLU A 1122 10.61 -14.48 -13.94
N VAL A 1123 9.70 -15.23 -14.57
CA VAL A 1123 8.89 -14.76 -15.71
C VAL A 1123 7.49 -14.35 -15.23
N ASN A 1124 7.16 -13.06 -15.29
CA ASN A 1124 5.83 -12.58 -14.89
C ASN A 1124 4.72 -13.28 -15.68
N GLN A 1125 3.63 -13.62 -14.99
CA GLN A 1125 2.55 -14.40 -15.59
C GLN A 1125 1.44 -13.55 -16.24
N LEU A 1126 1.60 -12.22 -16.31
CA LEU A 1126 0.60 -11.30 -16.86
C LEU A 1126 1.18 -10.36 -17.93
N VAL A 1127 0.41 -10.10 -18.99
CA VAL A 1127 0.69 -9.07 -20.00
C VAL A 1127 -0.61 -8.34 -20.36
N THR A 1128 -0.64 -7.02 -20.13
CA THR A 1128 -1.76 -6.10 -20.41
C THR A 1128 -1.32 -5.00 -21.38
N PRO A 1129 -1.29 -5.23 -22.70
CA PRO A 1129 -0.80 -4.23 -23.64
C PRO A 1129 -1.90 -3.21 -23.98
N ASN A 1130 -2.18 -2.33 -23.02
CA ASN A 1130 -3.18 -1.26 -23.07
C ASN A 1130 -2.55 0.15 -23.13
N SER A 1131 -1.21 0.26 -23.02
CA SER A 1131 -0.42 1.50 -23.05
C SER A 1131 -0.62 2.42 -21.84
N ASP A 1132 -0.90 1.85 -20.66
CA ASP A 1132 -0.93 2.57 -19.37
C ASP A 1132 0.43 2.57 -18.64
N GLY A 1133 1.45 1.91 -19.20
CA GLY A 1133 2.77 1.79 -18.60
C GLY A 1133 2.93 0.58 -17.66
N LYS A 1134 1.84 -0.12 -17.29
CA LYS A 1134 1.85 -1.29 -16.41
C LYS A 1134 1.67 -2.58 -17.23
N ASN A 1135 2.60 -3.53 -17.08
CA ASN A 1135 2.54 -4.85 -17.73
C ASN A 1135 2.32 -4.84 -19.27
N ASP A 1136 2.68 -3.74 -19.93
CA ASP A 1136 2.53 -3.53 -21.39
C ASP A 1136 3.32 -4.54 -22.25
N PHE A 1137 4.32 -5.17 -21.64
CA PHE A 1137 5.06 -6.29 -22.18
C PHE A 1137 5.37 -7.30 -21.06
N LEU A 1138 5.72 -8.52 -21.44
CA LEU A 1138 6.13 -9.56 -20.51
C LEU A 1138 7.44 -9.17 -19.82
N PHE A 1139 7.38 -8.78 -18.57
CA PHE A 1139 8.56 -8.52 -17.77
C PHE A 1139 9.14 -9.84 -17.24
N ILE A 1140 10.47 -9.97 -17.22
CA ILE A 1140 11.17 -11.12 -16.62
C ILE A 1140 12.14 -10.56 -15.58
N ARG A 1141 11.88 -10.77 -14.29
CA ARG A 1141 12.79 -10.36 -13.19
C ARG A 1141 14.12 -11.11 -13.31
N GLY A 1142 15.22 -10.46 -12.91
CA GLY A 1142 16.56 -11.03 -13.04
C GLY A 1142 17.04 -11.30 -14.47
N VAL A 1143 16.32 -10.91 -15.55
CA VAL A 1143 16.67 -11.31 -16.94
C VAL A 1143 18.08 -10.88 -17.39
N ARG A 1144 18.70 -9.92 -16.70
CA ARG A 1144 20.11 -9.54 -16.87
C ARG A 1144 21.10 -10.68 -16.56
N ASN A 1145 20.72 -11.59 -15.67
CA ASN A 1145 21.47 -12.80 -15.32
C ASN A 1145 21.23 -13.95 -16.30
N ALA A 1146 20.23 -13.83 -17.18
CA ALA A 1146 19.86 -14.80 -18.20
C ALA A 1146 20.73 -14.66 -19.48
N ASN A 1147 21.97 -15.15 -19.45
CA ASN A 1147 22.85 -15.13 -20.61
C ASN A 1147 22.34 -16.05 -21.74
N ASN A 1148 22.70 -15.75 -22.99
CA ASN A 1148 22.34 -16.57 -24.16
C ASN A 1148 20.84 -16.91 -24.29
N ASN A 1149 19.95 -16.07 -23.73
CA ASN A 1149 18.56 -16.46 -23.53
C ASN A 1149 17.70 -16.53 -24.82
N SER A 1150 16.62 -17.31 -24.77
CA SER A 1150 15.60 -17.39 -25.82
C SER A 1150 14.21 -17.70 -25.26
N LEU A 1151 13.20 -16.96 -25.74
CA LEU A 1151 11.81 -17.08 -25.30
C LEU A 1151 10.92 -17.57 -26.45
N LYS A 1152 10.07 -18.55 -26.18
CA LYS A 1152 9.02 -19.04 -27.09
C LYS A 1152 7.69 -19.05 -26.39
N ILE A 1153 6.65 -18.53 -27.03
CA ILE A 1153 5.29 -18.54 -26.49
C ILE A 1153 4.37 -19.30 -27.44
N PHE A 1154 3.47 -20.11 -26.89
CA PHE A 1154 2.53 -20.99 -27.56
C PHE A 1154 1.10 -20.70 -27.12
N ASN A 1155 0.14 -20.83 -28.03
CA ASN A 1155 -1.28 -20.86 -27.64
C ASN A 1155 -1.68 -22.23 -27.09
N ARG A 1156 -2.92 -22.34 -26.57
CA ARG A 1156 -3.51 -23.60 -26.05
C ARG A 1156 -3.50 -24.82 -26.99
N TRP A 1157 -3.20 -24.64 -28.28
CA TRP A 1157 -3.09 -25.73 -29.26
C TRP A 1157 -1.63 -26.12 -29.54
N GLY A 1158 -0.66 -25.58 -28.78
CA GLY A 1158 0.77 -25.82 -28.95
C GLY A 1158 1.37 -25.12 -30.17
N VAL A 1159 0.68 -24.12 -30.75
CA VAL A 1159 1.19 -23.36 -31.90
C VAL A 1159 1.97 -22.15 -31.38
N SER A 1160 3.24 -22.04 -31.78
CA SER A 1160 4.08 -20.88 -31.43
C SER A 1160 3.47 -19.58 -31.99
N VAL A 1161 3.30 -18.60 -31.11
CA VAL A 1161 2.80 -17.26 -31.39
C VAL A 1161 3.90 -16.19 -31.25
N TYR A 1162 4.98 -16.49 -30.53
CA TYR A 1162 6.19 -15.69 -30.40
C TYR A 1162 7.45 -16.58 -30.34
N GLU A 1163 8.55 -16.11 -30.91
CA GLU A 1163 9.89 -16.70 -30.77
C GLU A 1163 10.93 -15.57 -30.86
N GLY A 1164 11.73 -15.40 -29.80
CA GLY A 1164 12.75 -14.36 -29.67
C GLY A 1164 14.03 -14.89 -29.02
N LYS A 1165 15.16 -14.24 -29.28
CA LYS A 1165 16.47 -14.50 -28.64
C LYS A 1165 17.02 -13.22 -28.06
N GLY A 1166 17.65 -13.28 -26.89
CA GLY A 1166 18.22 -12.11 -26.20
C GLY A 1166 17.16 -11.17 -25.64
N TYR A 1167 16.14 -11.74 -24.99
CA TYR A 1167 15.15 -11.03 -24.18
C TYR A 1167 15.84 -10.23 -23.08
N ASN A 1168 15.41 -9.00 -22.84
CA ASN A 1168 16.14 -8.08 -21.95
C ASN A 1168 15.29 -6.98 -21.31
N ASN A 1169 13.96 -7.11 -21.26
CA ASN A 1169 12.99 -6.13 -20.75
C ASN A 1169 13.05 -4.69 -21.33
N GLN A 1170 14.02 -4.36 -22.19
CA GLN A 1170 14.25 -3.00 -22.67
C GLN A 1170 13.82 -2.82 -24.12
N ASN A 1171 14.51 -3.52 -25.03
CA ASN A 1171 14.35 -3.31 -26.48
C ASN A 1171 13.94 -4.57 -27.25
N ASN A 1172 13.95 -5.72 -26.58
CA ASN A 1172 13.61 -7.00 -27.16
C ASN A 1172 12.61 -7.76 -26.29
N VAL A 1173 11.37 -7.27 -26.33
CA VAL A 1173 10.28 -7.73 -25.46
C VAL A 1173 9.13 -8.39 -26.23
N PHE A 1174 8.30 -9.12 -25.49
CA PHE A 1174 7.00 -9.62 -25.92
C PHE A 1174 5.90 -8.71 -25.39
N ASP A 1175 5.36 -7.88 -26.27
CA ASP A 1175 4.36 -6.83 -26.01
C ASP A 1175 2.94 -7.32 -26.31
N GLY A 1176 2.67 -8.60 -26.11
CA GLY A 1176 1.38 -9.22 -26.45
C GLY A 1176 1.09 -9.36 -27.95
N ARG A 1177 1.98 -8.92 -28.86
CA ARG A 1177 1.79 -9.07 -30.33
C ARG A 1177 2.40 -10.37 -30.85
N SER A 1178 1.69 -11.04 -31.76
CA SER A 1178 2.21 -12.24 -32.40
C SER A 1178 3.36 -11.89 -33.36
N LYS A 1179 4.54 -12.49 -33.13
CA LYS A 1179 5.73 -12.42 -34.01
C LYS A 1179 6.02 -13.75 -34.74
N ALA A 1180 5.17 -14.77 -34.59
CA ALA A 1180 5.35 -16.08 -35.22
C ALA A 1180 5.03 -16.11 -36.73
N LYS A 1181 5.77 -16.95 -37.48
CA LYS A 1181 5.69 -17.06 -38.95
C LYS A 1181 4.45 -17.79 -39.48
N SER A 1182 3.54 -18.29 -38.64
CA SER A 1182 2.40 -19.09 -39.10
C SER A 1182 1.08 -18.77 -38.39
N THR A 1183 0.06 -18.54 -39.23
CA THR A 1183 -1.40 -18.56 -38.99
C THR A 1183 -2.08 -17.48 -38.15
N VAL A 1184 -1.38 -16.71 -37.31
CA VAL A 1184 -1.88 -15.42 -36.81
C VAL A 1184 -1.28 -14.32 -37.69
N ALA A 1185 -2.07 -13.32 -38.10
CA ALA A 1185 -1.52 -12.21 -38.88
C ALA A 1185 -0.43 -11.52 -38.05
N GLY A 1186 0.83 -11.61 -38.48
CA GLY A 1186 1.97 -11.06 -37.74
C GLY A 1186 1.75 -9.57 -37.42
N ASN A 1187 2.15 -9.17 -36.22
CA ASN A 1187 1.98 -7.85 -35.59
C ASN A 1187 0.57 -7.49 -35.06
N ASN A 1188 -0.39 -8.42 -35.04
CA ASN A 1188 -1.62 -8.20 -34.27
C ASN A 1188 -1.45 -8.64 -32.82
N TYR A 1189 -2.11 -7.94 -31.89
CA TYR A 1189 -2.26 -8.37 -30.51
C TYR A 1189 -2.94 -9.74 -30.44
N LEU A 1190 -2.45 -10.57 -29.52
CA LEU A 1190 -3.06 -11.84 -29.22
C LEU A 1190 -4.41 -11.63 -28.53
N PRO A 1191 -5.42 -12.48 -28.82
CA PRO A 1191 -6.67 -12.48 -28.05
C PRO A 1191 -6.41 -12.75 -26.58
N ALA A 1192 -7.27 -12.19 -25.72
CA ALA A 1192 -7.21 -12.46 -24.29
C ALA A 1192 -7.31 -13.96 -23.99
N GLY A 1193 -6.51 -14.43 -23.03
CA GLY A 1193 -6.47 -15.83 -22.61
C GLY A 1193 -5.08 -16.31 -22.21
N VAL A 1194 -5.04 -17.58 -21.79
CA VAL A 1194 -3.82 -18.24 -21.34
C VAL A 1194 -2.96 -18.72 -22.52
N TYR A 1195 -1.68 -18.39 -22.47
CA TYR A 1195 -0.60 -18.85 -23.34
C TYR A 1195 0.46 -19.55 -22.50
N TYR A 1196 1.34 -20.32 -23.15
CA TYR A 1196 2.41 -21.06 -22.47
C TYR A 1196 3.76 -20.59 -22.99
N TYR A 1197 4.74 -20.43 -22.12
CA TYR A 1197 6.09 -20.03 -22.52
C TYR A 1197 7.12 -21.13 -22.28
N ILE A 1198 8.24 -21.03 -23.00
CA ILE A 1198 9.48 -21.73 -22.71
C ILE A 1198 10.58 -20.68 -22.80
N PHE A 1199 11.25 -20.40 -21.68
CA PHE A 1199 12.36 -19.49 -21.56
C PHE A 1199 13.64 -20.27 -21.26
N GLN A 1200 14.60 -20.23 -22.18
CA GLN A 1200 15.87 -20.95 -22.05
C GLN A 1200 17.00 -19.96 -21.89
N TYR A 1201 17.88 -20.14 -20.91
CA TYR A 1201 19.00 -19.22 -20.64
C TYR A 1201 20.18 -19.93 -19.95
N GLU A 1202 21.30 -19.22 -19.86
CA GLU A 1202 22.54 -19.62 -19.19
C GLU A 1202 22.77 -18.67 -18.00
N ASN A 1203 22.88 -19.18 -16.77
CA ASN A 1203 23.40 -18.40 -15.63
C ASN A 1203 24.85 -18.83 -15.33
N LYS A 1204 25.47 -18.33 -14.25
CA LYS A 1204 26.86 -18.69 -13.89
C LYS A 1204 27.02 -20.18 -13.55
N GLN A 1205 25.96 -20.83 -13.05
CA GLN A 1205 26.00 -22.24 -12.61
C GLN A 1205 25.59 -23.26 -13.69
N GLN A 1206 24.66 -22.97 -14.63
CA GLN A 1206 24.12 -23.98 -15.57
C GLN A 1206 23.28 -23.41 -16.74
N ASN A 1207 22.83 -24.30 -17.64
CA ASN A 1207 21.81 -24.01 -18.66
C ASN A 1207 20.43 -24.35 -18.11
N ILE A 1208 19.52 -23.38 -18.05
CA ILE A 1208 18.18 -23.52 -17.47
C ILE A 1208 17.12 -23.45 -18.59
N THR A 1209 16.06 -24.25 -18.45
CA THR A 1209 14.84 -24.16 -19.27
C THR A 1209 13.66 -24.02 -18.32
N ASP A 1210 13.15 -22.81 -18.24
CA ASP A 1210 11.97 -22.44 -17.49
C ASP A 1210 10.74 -22.46 -18.43
N SER A 1211 9.59 -22.90 -17.91
CA SER A 1211 8.36 -22.98 -18.67
C SER A 1211 7.14 -22.90 -17.77
N GLY A 1212 6.23 -21.98 -18.10
CA GLY A 1212 4.98 -21.81 -17.39
C GLY A 1212 3.87 -21.30 -18.30
N TYR A 1213 2.92 -20.61 -17.71
CA TYR A 1213 1.86 -19.93 -18.44
C TYR A 1213 1.98 -18.41 -18.30
N ILE A 1214 1.40 -17.69 -19.25
CA ILE A 1214 1.16 -16.25 -19.17
C ILE A 1214 -0.29 -16.00 -19.56
N TYR A 1215 -0.96 -15.12 -18.83
CA TYR A 1215 -2.25 -14.57 -19.21
C TYR A 1215 -2.00 -13.29 -20.01
N VAL A 1216 -2.54 -13.24 -21.22
CA VAL A 1216 -2.59 -11.99 -22.00
C VAL A 1216 -4.00 -11.46 -21.87
N SER A 1217 -4.18 -10.24 -21.40
CA SER A 1217 -5.45 -9.50 -21.40
C SER A 1217 -5.23 -8.16 -22.08
N LYS A 1218 -6.25 -7.51 -22.62
CA LYS A 1218 -6.10 -6.16 -23.20
C LYS A 1218 -7.03 -5.19 -22.50
#